data_AF-A0A3S1QT62-F1
#
_entry.id   AF-A0A3S1QT62-F1
#
_cell.length_a   1.000
_cell.length_b   1.000
_cell.length_c   1.000
_cell.angle_alpha   90.00
_cell.angle_beta   90.00
_cell.angle_gamma   90.00
#
_symmetry.space_group_name_H-M   'P 1'
#
loop_
_entity.id
_entity.type
_entity.pdbx_description
1 polymer ?
#
loop_
_entity_poly.entity_id
_entity_poly.type
_entity_poly.pdbx_seq_one_letter_code
_entity_poly.pdbx_strand_id
1 'polypeptide(L)'
;MPTDTAHAAGQERQSRISRRSAFRDVAIAVLIGLFAFVVYNANLRSIPAADTYAARYMPFSILRDHQVVLDSIAREVAQGRKPPEAQGQVETAAWMLKGPGGHLVSLYPVAVPVVVAPLYLPAVHFLSARGWEPLLFDKVARVMEKLCASLMAAGSVMLFYLLLRRRCEPRAAVFLTAIYAFGTTTWVISSQALWMHGLAQLLVIATMLLLTGPVTALRAAATGFLCALIAVNRQPDAILAAGLGLYGLWWAGRKIPLYVAAGLIPVGLVVAYNLPFVGNIAGAYALIDPPDKYSDGVLGGIAGLLFSPTHGLFVFSPFLLFVPCFLRQVLRDRKMRGLTIAIGCAMVVQVIFYSMIDWRQGMSFGPRWLTDMVPMLVWMLPPVLAALSRAGRVVFAAAALAAVAIEVVGAFWYLGVADAHVVAARGPDRMRPAWDINNAPFIAELKHPPAPMDLLTRMRGYLDEIRVIEASATGGQATERQLEIVGWALADATTPVDVNAMVDGQGIAGTNAFFDRPDVSQALGSTNAAGWRISFPASKLAPGDHVVSILVHPWQGGEPRLIMERKFTLAPPPTTEQRAVQALAERQQAPGYWLTDFTSGTAFEQTRQELNTYLNAVMVDVLSPMANEAGVPDMLMRARRYLTDQIEPGGLVRYHGRPDAPTIGTLGCAITPDADDTALVWRVAPSTDRMLLAPALATLAQYRRADGLYRTWLAPTERYQCLDPGRDPNPADLGIQMHVFMLLAKEDPPAAKALCEAMTRKAADGDVWVYYADAPPLLILRLADLRKAGCPLQLPSSRLRTTVPGQEIWVRAIELLQLTEDGAATADTHHEATELLDKIAADDFSLLRSTPPLFYHNDLTASVRRFYWSQELGYALWLRLDFENRFRQTKAGCRSDSLQQRCGEK
;
A
#
# COMPACT_ATOMS: atom_id res chain seq x y z
N MET A 1 -16.17 94.10 -18.88
CA MET A 1 -15.48 92.79 -18.81
C MET A 1 -16.18 91.90 -17.79
N PRO A 2 -16.97 90.90 -18.22
CA PRO A 2 -17.36 89.76 -17.38
C PRO A 2 -16.76 88.48 -17.98
N THR A 3 -15.57 88.07 -17.55
CA THR A 3 -14.90 86.85 -18.07
C THR A 3 -14.35 85.91 -17.00
N ASP A 4 -14.15 86.37 -15.75
CA ASP A 4 -13.50 85.53 -14.73
C ASP A 4 -14.46 84.61 -13.94
N THR A 5 -15.74 84.96 -13.82
CA THR A 5 -16.72 84.12 -13.11
C THR A 5 -17.20 82.91 -13.94
N ALA A 6 -17.21 83.02 -15.27
CA ALA A 6 -17.55 81.92 -16.17
C ALA A 6 -16.46 80.84 -16.23
N HIS A 7 -15.19 81.24 -16.08
CA HIS A 7 -14.04 80.34 -16.12
C HIS A 7 -13.94 79.45 -14.86
N ALA A 8 -14.22 80.01 -13.68
CA ALA A 8 -14.24 79.27 -12.41
C ALA A 8 -15.40 78.27 -12.33
N ALA A 9 -16.61 78.67 -12.77
CA ALA A 9 -17.76 77.76 -12.85
C ALA A 9 -17.57 76.64 -13.89
N GLY A 10 -16.86 76.92 -14.99
CA GLY A 10 -16.45 75.94 -15.99
C GLY A 10 -15.50 74.88 -15.42
N GLN A 11 -14.49 75.28 -14.65
CA GLN A 11 -13.53 74.36 -14.01
C GLN A 11 -14.15 73.50 -12.91
N GLU A 12 -15.06 74.05 -12.08
CA GLU A 12 -15.82 73.24 -11.11
C GLU A 12 -16.75 72.23 -11.79
N ARG A 13 -17.42 72.62 -12.87
CA ARG A 13 -18.30 71.71 -13.63
C ARG A 13 -17.51 70.59 -14.30
N GLN A 14 -16.33 70.90 -14.85
CA GLN A 14 -15.44 69.91 -15.48
C GLN A 14 -14.81 68.95 -14.44
N SER A 15 -14.48 69.44 -13.25
CA SER A 15 -14.00 68.59 -12.14
C SER A 15 -15.09 67.67 -11.59
N ARG A 16 -16.34 68.16 -11.47
CA ARG A 16 -17.50 67.36 -11.06
C ARG A 16 -17.86 66.28 -12.10
N ILE A 17 -17.78 66.60 -13.40
CA ILE A 17 -18.01 65.64 -14.49
C ILE A 17 -16.91 64.56 -14.49
N SER A 18 -15.64 64.94 -14.31
CA SER A 18 -14.52 64.01 -14.19
C SER A 18 -14.66 63.07 -12.99
N ARG A 19 -15.02 63.60 -11.81
CA ARG A 19 -15.28 62.81 -10.60
C ARG A 19 -16.47 61.85 -10.76
N ARG A 20 -17.57 62.29 -11.37
CA ARG A 20 -18.74 61.42 -11.66
C ARG A 20 -18.38 60.30 -12.64
N SER A 21 -17.56 60.57 -13.65
CA SER A 21 -17.09 59.54 -14.58
C SER A 21 -16.19 58.51 -13.90
N ALA A 22 -15.28 58.95 -13.03
CA ALA A 22 -14.40 58.07 -12.28
C ALA A 22 -15.17 57.17 -11.30
N PHE A 23 -16.15 57.74 -10.57
CA PHE A 23 -17.02 56.97 -9.68
C PHE A 23 -17.82 55.91 -10.43
N ARG A 24 -18.37 56.25 -11.60
CA ARG A 24 -19.11 55.30 -12.44
C ARG A 24 -18.23 54.14 -12.91
N ASP A 25 -17.00 54.42 -13.35
CA ASP A 25 -16.08 53.36 -13.78
C ASP A 25 -15.70 52.44 -12.61
N VAL A 26 -15.50 52.96 -11.39
CA VAL A 26 -15.26 52.12 -10.20
C VAL A 26 -16.49 51.26 -9.87
N ALA A 27 -17.69 51.83 -9.92
CA ALA A 27 -18.92 51.07 -9.67
C ALA A 27 -19.10 49.92 -10.68
N ILE A 28 -18.85 50.17 -11.97
CA ILE A 28 -18.89 49.13 -13.01
C ILE A 28 -17.84 48.05 -12.74
N ALA A 29 -16.61 48.44 -12.36
CA ALA A 29 -15.55 47.50 -12.02
C ALA A 29 -15.97 46.55 -10.90
N VAL A 30 -16.55 47.10 -9.82
CA VAL A 30 -17.02 46.33 -8.66
C VAL A 30 -18.16 45.39 -9.07
N LEU A 31 -19.14 45.87 -9.85
CA LEU A 31 -20.25 45.04 -10.31
C LEU A 31 -19.78 43.87 -11.19
N ILE A 32 -18.84 44.11 -12.11
CA ILE A 32 -18.27 43.05 -12.96
C ILE A 32 -17.45 42.07 -12.11
N GLY A 33 -16.67 42.56 -11.14
CA GLY A 33 -15.92 41.72 -10.21
C GLY A 33 -16.84 40.82 -9.36
N LEU A 34 -17.92 41.39 -8.79
CA LEU A 34 -18.92 40.62 -8.04
C LEU A 34 -19.63 39.59 -8.91
N PHE A 35 -20.01 39.97 -10.14
CA PHE A 35 -20.60 39.04 -11.10
C PHE A 35 -19.66 37.89 -11.44
N ALA A 36 -18.38 38.19 -11.73
CA ALA A 36 -17.37 37.16 -11.96
C ALA A 36 -17.18 36.26 -10.74
N PHE A 37 -17.15 36.81 -9.52
CA PHE A 37 -17.06 36.03 -8.28
C PHE A 37 -18.22 35.04 -8.13
N VAL A 38 -19.46 35.47 -8.41
CA VAL A 38 -20.63 34.60 -8.40
C VAL A 38 -20.53 33.51 -9.45
N VAL A 39 -20.17 33.85 -10.69
CA VAL A 39 -20.02 32.88 -11.79
C VAL A 39 -18.91 31.87 -11.52
N TYR A 40 -17.77 32.32 -11.00
CA TYR A 40 -16.65 31.43 -10.66
C TYR A 40 -17.00 30.43 -9.56
N ASN A 41 -17.94 30.74 -8.68
CA ASN A 41 -18.44 29.85 -7.63
C ASN A 41 -19.71 29.07 -8.03
N ALA A 42 -20.25 29.27 -9.23
CA ALA A 42 -21.51 28.65 -9.66
C ALA A 42 -21.45 27.12 -9.75
N ASN A 43 -20.25 26.55 -9.90
CA ASN A 43 -20.05 25.10 -9.92
C ASN A 43 -19.94 24.46 -8.53
N LEU A 44 -19.87 25.26 -7.46
CA LEU A 44 -19.71 24.81 -6.06
C LEU A 44 -18.71 23.64 -5.90
N ARG A 45 -17.59 23.73 -6.61
CA ARG A 45 -16.50 22.77 -6.56
C ARG A 45 -15.14 23.43 -6.68
N SER A 46 -14.11 22.76 -6.19
CA SER A 46 -12.73 23.04 -6.55
C SER A 46 -12.39 22.26 -7.82
N ILE A 47 -11.49 22.77 -8.66
CA ILE A 47 -10.80 21.97 -9.67
C ILE A 47 -9.37 21.80 -9.16
N PRO A 48 -9.15 20.82 -8.26
CA PRO A 48 -7.95 20.74 -7.48
C PRO A 48 -6.82 20.06 -8.26
N ALA A 49 -5.61 20.42 -7.89
CA ALA A 49 -4.41 19.65 -8.18
C ALA A 49 -3.60 19.51 -6.90
N ALA A 50 -2.82 18.44 -6.80
CA ALA A 50 -1.91 18.26 -5.67
C ALA A 50 -0.97 19.47 -5.47
N ASP A 51 -0.69 20.20 -6.55
CA ASP A 51 0.07 21.45 -6.58
C ASP A 51 -0.47 22.54 -5.64
N THR A 52 -1.76 22.47 -5.30
CA THR A 52 -2.46 23.47 -4.49
C THR A 52 -2.55 23.11 -3.01
N TYR A 53 -2.24 21.86 -2.61
CA TYR A 53 -2.44 21.41 -1.22
C TYR A 53 -1.64 22.24 -0.22
N ALA A 54 -0.38 22.55 -0.52
CA ALA A 54 0.40 23.43 0.36
C ALA A 54 -0.23 24.83 0.48
N ALA A 55 -0.69 25.42 -0.62
CA ALA A 55 -1.37 26.72 -0.61
C ALA A 55 -2.73 26.68 0.12
N ARG A 56 -3.41 25.54 0.08
CA ARG A 56 -4.69 25.27 0.77
C ARG A 56 -4.53 25.22 2.29
N TYR A 57 -3.54 24.46 2.79
CA TYR A 57 -3.42 24.18 4.23
C TYR A 57 -2.43 25.10 4.98
N MET A 58 -1.38 25.63 4.33
CA MET A 58 -0.37 26.47 5.00
C MET A 58 -0.94 27.74 5.68
N PRO A 59 -1.98 28.42 5.17
CA PRO A 59 -2.65 29.50 5.91
C PRO A 59 -3.05 29.11 7.35
N PHE A 60 -3.46 27.86 7.56
CA PHE A 60 -3.80 27.38 8.90
C PHE A 60 -2.56 27.20 9.78
N SER A 61 -1.44 26.70 9.24
CA SER A 61 -0.15 26.63 9.96
C SER A 61 0.34 28.03 10.37
N ILE A 62 0.23 29.00 9.48
CA ILE A 62 0.63 30.40 9.74
C ILE A 62 -0.18 31.01 10.88
N LEU A 63 -1.51 30.83 10.85
CA LEU A 63 -2.42 31.47 11.79
C LEU A 63 -2.57 30.72 13.12
N ARG A 64 -2.52 29.39 13.11
CA ARG A 64 -2.69 28.52 14.29
C ARG A 64 -1.37 28.26 15.01
N ASP A 65 -0.34 27.90 14.25
CA ASP A 65 0.92 27.37 14.78
C ASP A 65 2.06 28.38 14.69
N HIS A 66 1.82 29.54 14.09
CA HIS A 66 2.81 30.60 13.85
C HIS A 66 4.03 30.13 13.05
N GLN A 67 3.80 29.21 12.11
CA GLN A 67 4.83 28.60 11.27
C GLN A 67 4.55 28.82 9.78
N VAL A 68 5.61 28.98 8.98
CA VAL A 68 5.57 29.07 7.51
C VAL A 68 6.06 27.76 6.85
N VAL A 69 5.99 26.66 7.60
CA VAL A 69 6.37 25.29 7.18
C VAL A 69 5.16 24.35 7.27
N LEU A 70 5.30 23.14 6.74
CA LEU A 70 4.21 22.17 6.59
C LEU A 70 4.10 21.19 7.77
N ASP A 71 5.00 21.22 8.76
CA ASP A 71 5.13 20.16 9.76
C ASP A 71 3.81 19.86 10.52
N SER A 72 3.11 20.89 10.98
CA SER A 72 1.86 20.76 11.75
C SER A 72 0.62 20.37 10.93
N ILE A 73 0.77 20.37 9.61
CA ILE A 73 -0.29 20.08 8.61
C ILE A 73 0.17 19.02 7.61
N ALA A 74 1.25 18.29 7.94
CA ALA A 74 1.92 17.40 7.00
C ALA A 74 0.99 16.28 6.53
N ARG A 75 0.15 15.78 7.45
CA ARG A 75 -0.86 14.76 7.18
C ARG A 75 -1.87 15.22 6.13
N GLU A 76 -2.44 16.41 6.32
CA GLU A 76 -3.46 16.98 5.45
C GLU A 76 -2.86 17.40 4.10
N VAL A 77 -1.61 17.85 4.07
CA VAL A 77 -0.93 18.17 2.81
C VAL A 77 -0.54 16.89 2.06
N ALA A 78 -0.14 15.82 2.75
CA ALA A 78 0.28 14.57 2.12
C ALA A 78 -0.90 13.74 1.60
N GLN A 79 -2.10 13.88 2.17
CA GLN A 79 -3.32 13.17 1.73
C GLN A 79 -3.08 11.65 1.62
N GLY A 80 -2.56 11.04 2.69
CA GLY A 80 -2.28 9.59 2.77
C GLY A 80 -1.04 9.12 2.00
N ARG A 81 -0.26 10.02 1.41
CA ARG A 81 1.06 9.72 0.82
C ARG A 81 2.17 9.88 1.83
N LYS A 82 3.32 9.30 1.54
CA LYS A 82 4.51 9.34 2.39
C LYS A 82 5.26 10.65 2.15
N PRO A 83 5.43 11.51 3.17
CA PRO A 83 6.30 12.67 3.07
C PRO A 83 7.78 12.22 3.03
N PRO A 84 8.68 13.03 2.47
CA PRO A 84 10.11 12.72 2.43
C PRO A 84 10.73 12.65 3.83
N GLU A 85 11.53 11.61 4.07
CA GLU A 85 12.21 11.39 5.35
C GLU A 85 13.50 12.20 5.46
N ALA A 86 14.28 12.29 4.37
CA ALA A 86 15.52 13.03 4.31
C ALA A 86 15.58 14.05 3.16
N GLN A 87 16.52 14.99 3.25
CA GLN A 87 16.75 16.00 2.23
C GLN A 87 17.18 15.36 0.90
N GLY A 88 16.61 15.83 -0.21
CA GLY A 88 16.89 15.30 -1.56
C GLY A 88 16.18 13.99 -1.90
N GLN A 89 15.45 13.38 -0.97
CA GLN A 89 14.58 12.25 -1.26
C GLN A 89 13.23 12.72 -1.80
N VAL A 90 12.73 12.03 -2.82
CA VAL A 90 11.38 12.19 -3.34
C VAL A 90 10.59 10.94 -2.98
N GLU A 91 9.63 11.09 -2.08
CA GLU A 91 8.67 10.05 -1.70
C GLU A 91 7.35 10.25 -2.45
N THR A 92 6.31 9.48 -2.12
CA THR A 92 5.04 9.51 -2.86
C THR A 92 4.30 10.85 -2.75
N ALA A 93 4.56 11.67 -1.72
CA ALA A 93 4.07 13.06 -1.61
C ALA A 93 5.00 14.05 -2.34
N ALA A 94 5.13 13.92 -3.66
CA ALA A 94 6.13 14.64 -4.47
C ALA A 94 6.04 16.20 -4.48
N TRP A 95 4.98 16.78 -3.91
CA TRP A 95 4.81 18.23 -3.73
C TRP A 95 5.38 18.75 -2.40
N MET A 96 5.90 17.86 -1.55
CA MET A 96 6.56 18.18 -0.28
C MET A 96 8.04 17.84 -0.39
N LEU A 97 8.89 18.68 0.22
CA LEU A 97 10.33 18.43 0.35
C LEU A 97 10.74 18.52 1.82
N LYS A 98 11.85 17.85 2.17
CA LYS A 98 12.51 18.00 3.47
C LYS A 98 13.66 18.98 3.34
N GLY A 99 13.59 20.10 4.07
CA GLY A 99 14.63 21.12 4.11
C GLY A 99 15.84 20.71 4.97
N PRO A 100 16.94 21.49 4.93
CA PRO A 100 18.16 21.21 5.70
C PRO A 100 17.95 21.23 7.21
N GLY A 101 16.98 22.00 7.71
CA GLY A 101 16.61 22.03 9.13
C GLY A 101 15.67 20.90 9.56
N GLY A 102 15.38 19.91 8.69
CA GLY A 102 14.43 18.83 8.98
C GLY A 102 12.96 19.25 8.90
N HIS A 103 12.65 20.49 8.52
CA HIS A 103 11.28 20.95 8.31
C HIS A 103 10.73 20.50 6.95
N LEU A 104 9.45 20.16 6.90
CA LEU A 104 8.73 19.92 5.65
C LEU A 104 8.34 21.25 5.01
N VAL A 105 8.68 21.41 3.74
CA VAL A 105 8.41 22.62 2.96
C VAL A 105 7.69 22.28 1.66
N SER A 106 7.01 23.27 1.10
CA SER A 106 6.31 23.16 -0.17
C SER A 106 7.29 23.17 -1.34
N LEU A 107 7.05 22.33 -2.35
CA LEU A 107 7.70 22.46 -3.66
C LEU A 107 7.38 23.81 -4.32
N TYR A 108 6.17 24.30 -4.09
CA TYR A 108 5.66 25.54 -4.67
C TYR A 108 5.99 26.75 -3.77
N PRO A 109 6.25 27.95 -4.34
CA PRO A 109 6.55 29.17 -3.60
C PRO A 109 5.54 29.53 -2.51
N VAL A 110 6.06 30.12 -1.43
CA VAL A 110 5.31 30.49 -0.21
C VAL A 110 4.40 31.72 -0.38
N ALA A 111 4.50 32.43 -1.50
CA ALA A 111 3.84 33.72 -1.68
C ALA A 111 2.31 33.64 -1.60
N VAL A 112 1.69 32.69 -2.31
CA VAL A 112 0.22 32.52 -2.32
C VAL A 112 -0.33 32.29 -0.91
N PRO A 113 0.13 31.26 -0.14
CA PRO A 113 -0.42 31.01 1.19
C PRO A 113 -0.22 32.18 2.16
N VAL A 114 0.91 32.90 2.07
CA VAL A 114 1.16 34.08 2.91
C VAL A 114 0.21 35.23 2.58
N VAL A 115 -0.02 35.50 1.29
CA VAL A 115 -0.92 36.59 0.86
C VAL A 115 -2.38 36.32 1.24
N VAL A 116 -2.83 35.07 1.14
CA VAL A 116 -4.22 34.70 1.47
C VAL A 116 -4.43 34.37 2.94
N ALA A 117 -3.37 34.17 3.74
CA ALA A 117 -3.47 33.81 5.15
C ALA A 117 -4.44 34.68 5.96
N PRO A 118 -4.44 36.02 5.86
CA PRO A 118 -5.40 36.84 6.61
C PRO A 118 -6.87 36.51 6.32
N LEU A 119 -7.19 36.02 5.12
CA LEU A 119 -8.56 35.64 4.74
C LEU A 119 -9.03 34.34 5.43
N TYR A 120 -8.11 33.55 5.99
CA TYR A 120 -8.41 32.30 6.69
C TYR A 120 -8.72 32.50 8.18
N LEU A 121 -8.59 33.72 8.72
CA LEU A 121 -8.89 34.03 10.14
C LEU A 121 -10.28 33.53 10.59
N PRO A 122 -11.38 33.73 9.83
CA PRO A 122 -12.69 33.22 10.23
C PRO A 122 -12.75 31.69 10.27
N ALA A 123 -12.05 31.01 9.34
CA ALA A 123 -12.00 29.56 9.26
C ALA A 123 -11.23 28.96 10.45
N VAL A 124 -10.11 29.56 10.83
CA VAL A 124 -9.34 29.17 12.02
C VAL A 124 -10.18 29.32 13.29
N HIS A 125 -10.89 30.44 13.43
CA HIS A 125 -11.78 30.66 14.59
C HIS A 125 -12.92 29.62 14.64
N PHE A 126 -13.54 29.32 13.50
CA PHE A 126 -14.59 28.31 13.39
C PHE A 126 -14.08 26.90 13.75
N LEU A 127 -12.92 26.50 13.25
CA LEU A 127 -12.34 25.18 13.52
C LEU A 127 -11.90 25.04 14.99
N SER A 128 -11.34 26.09 15.58
CA SER A 128 -11.02 26.12 17.01
C SER A 128 -12.25 25.93 17.89
N ALA A 129 -13.39 26.51 17.53
CA ALA A 129 -14.65 26.29 18.24
C ALA A 129 -15.23 24.88 18.06
N ARG A 130 -14.73 24.10 17.10
CA ARG A 130 -15.20 22.75 16.74
C ARG A 130 -14.16 21.65 17.02
N GLY A 131 -13.04 22.00 17.63
CA GLY A 131 -12.01 21.04 18.05
C GLY A 131 -11.15 20.45 16.92
N TRP A 132 -11.09 21.09 15.75
CA TRP A 132 -10.23 20.67 14.63
C TRP A 132 -10.42 19.21 14.17
N GLU A 133 -11.67 18.73 14.13
CA GLU A 133 -11.99 17.40 13.59
C GLU A 133 -11.46 17.26 12.14
N PRO A 134 -10.71 16.20 11.79
CA PRO A 134 -9.97 16.11 10.52
C PRO A 134 -10.83 16.25 9.25
N LEU A 135 -12.00 15.61 9.19
CA LEU A 135 -12.86 15.68 8.00
C LEU A 135 -13.49 17.07 7.86
N LEU A 136 -13.89 17.68 8.97
CA LEU A 136 -14.35 19.07 9.00
C LEU A 136 -13.24 20.04 8.60
N PHE A 137 -12.01 19.81 9.06
CA PHE A 137 -10.85 20.62 8.70
C PHE A 137 -10.59 20.58 7.20
N ASP A 138 -10.51 19.38 6.61
CA ASP A 138 -10.33 19.20 5.17
C ASP A 138 -11.43 19.92 4.36
N LYS A 139 -12.69 19.75 4.78
CA LYS A 139 -13.83 20.43 4.16
C LYS A 139 -13.70 21.95 4.20
N VAL A 140 -13.39 22.53 5.37
CA VAL A 140 -13.24 23.98 5.53
C VAL A 140 -12.06 24.49 4.70
N ALA A 141 -10.95 23.75 4.64
CA ALA A 141 -9.78 24.11 3.86
C ALA A 141 -10.10 24.18 2.36
N ARG A 142 -10.87 23.24 1.83
CA ARG A 142 -11.35 23.24 0.43
C ARG A 142 -12.27 24.42 0.12
N VAL A 143 -13.22 24.71 1.01
CA VAL A 143 -14.10 25.88 0.89
C VAL A 143 -13.27 27.17 0.83
N MET A 144 -12.31 27.32 1.73
CA MET A 144 -11.44 28.50 1.77
C MET A 144 -10.55 28.62 0.53
N GLU A 145 -10.00 27.51 0.03
CA GLU A 145 -9.25 27.49 -1.22
C GLU A 145 -10.08 28.04 -2.37
N LYS A 146 -11.30 27.51 -2.54
CA LYS A 146 -12.21 27.92 -3.62
C LYS A 146 -12.60 29.40 -3.50
N LEU A 147 -12.95 29.86 -2.30
CA LEU A 147 -13.33 31.25 -2.05
C LEU A 147 -12.16 32.20 -2.30
N CYS A 148 -10.96 31.89 -1.81
CA CYS A 148 -9.80 32.74 -2.00
C CYS A 148 -9.33 32.78 -3.46
N ALA A 149 -9.32 31.63 -4.16
CA ALA A 149 -8.98 31.56 -5.58
C ALA A 149 -9.94 32.40 -6.44
N SER A 150 -11.24 32.19 -6.26
CA SER A 150 -12.28 32.95 -6.98
C SER A 150 -12.27 34.44 -6.63
N LEU A 151 -11.97 34.82 -5.39
CA LEU A 151 -11.83 36.22 -4.97
C LEU A 151 -10.64 36.90 -5.64
N MET A 152 -9.47 36.25 -5.71
CA MET A 152 -8.30 36.79 -6.39
C MET A 152 -8.55 36.96 -7.89
N ALA A 153 -9.14 35.96 -8.54
CA ALA A 153 -9.52 36.04 -9.96
C ALA A 153 -10.58 37.12 -10.22
N ALA A 154 -11.60 37.25 -9.37
CA ALA A 154 -12.58 38.33 -9.49
C ALA A 154 -11.95 39.72 -9.27
N GLY A 155 -10.99 39.81 -8.34
CA GLY A 155 -10.18 41.01 -8.13
C GLY A 155 -9.36 41.38 -9.38
N SER A 156 -8.78 40.39 -10.07
CA SER A 156 -8.05 40.63 -11.31
C SER A 156 -8.99 41.17 -12.40
N VAL A 157 -10.19 40.59 -12.55
CA VAL A 157 -11.23 41.06 -13.48
C VAL A 157 -11.65 42.50 -13.20
N MET A 158 -11.88 42.85 -11.92
CA MET A 158 -12.22 44.21 -11.50
C MET A 158 -11.14 45.22 -11.89
N LEU A 159 -9.87 44.94 -11.54
CA LEU A 159 -8.76 45.82 -11.89
C LEU A 159 -8.51 45.87 -13.40
N PHE A 160 -8.80 44.78 -14.11
CA PHE A 160 -8.61 44.69 -15.55
C PHE A 160 -9.58 45.59 -16.32
N TYR A 161 -10.83 45.69 -15.88
CA TYR A 161 -11.77 46.70 -16.40
C TYR A 161 -11.19 48.11 -16.27
N LEU A 162 -10.70 48.48 -15.08
CA LEU A 162 -10.11 49.80 -14.86
C LEU A 162 -8.86 50.05 -15.73
N LEU A 163 -8.06 49.01 -15.97
CA LEU A 163 -6.92 49.07 -16.87
C LEU A 163 -7.36 49.30 -18.33
N LEU A 164 -8.35 48.54 -18.82
CA LEU A 164 -8.88 48.68 -20.18
C LEU A 164 -9.59 50.02 -20.41
N ARG A 165 -10.21 50.59 -19.37
CA ARG A 165 -10.83 51.92 -19.43
C ARG A 165 -9.84 53.05 -19.72
N ARG A 166 -8.53 52.83 -19.50
CA ARG A 166 -7.48 53.77 -19.91
C ARG A 166 -7.12 53.69 -21.40
N ARG A 167 -7.60 52.66 -22.10
CA ARG A 167 -7.24 52.34 -23.49
C ARG A 167 -8.43 52.40 -24.45
N CYS A 168 -9.65 52.11 -23.99
CA CYS A 168 -10.86 52.08 -24.82
C CYS A 168 -12.10 52.56 -24.07
N GLU A 169 -13.17 52.84 -24.83
CA GLU A 169 -14.47 53.27 -24.32
C GLU A 169 -15.15 52.22 -23.42
N PRO A 170 -16.11 52.61 -22.56
CA PRO A 170 -16.71 51.69 -21.58
C PRO A 170 -17.24 50.39 -22.16
N ARG A 171 -17.96 50.42 -23.29
CA ARG A 171 -18.55 49.21 -23.89
C ARG A 171 -17.48 48.20 -24.32
N ALA A 172 -16.43 48.67 -24.99
CA ALA A 172 -15.31 47.85 -25.41
C ALA A 172 -14.54 47.30 -24.19
N ALA A 173 -14.36 48.10 -23.14
CA ALA A 173 -13.73 47.66 -21.90
C ALA A 173 -14.54 46.57 -21.19
N VAL A 174 -15.86 46.75 -21.03
CA VAL A 174 -16.74 45.71 -20.45
C VAL A 174 -16.65 44.42 -21.25
N PHE A 175 -16.75 44.50 -22.58
CA PHE A 175 -16.68 43.33 -23.45
C PHE A 175 -15.33 42.61 -23.35
N LEU A 176 -14.21 43.33 -23.44
CA LEU A 176 -12.87 42.76 -23.31
C LEU A 176 -12.60 42.18 -21.91
N THR A 177 -13.13 42.81 -20.85
CA THR A 177 -13.07 42.26 -19.49
C THR A 177 -13.91 40.99 -19.35
N ALA A 178 -15.10 40.95 -19.95
CA ALA A 178 -15.96 39.76 -19.91
C ALA A 178 -15.32 38.57 -20.63
N ILE A 179 -14.74 38.77 -21.82
CA ILE A 179 -14.04 37.68 -22.53
C ILE A 179 -12.74 37.28 -21.82
N TYR A 180 -12.05 38.20 -21.12
CA TYR A 180 -10.94 37.83 -20.24
C TYR A 180 -11.42 36.93 -19.10
N ALA A 181 -12.50 37.32 -18.42
CA ALA A 181 -13.05 36.60 -17.28
C ALA A 181 -13.56 35.21 -17.66
N PHE A 182 -14.29 35.11 -18.78
CA PHE A 182 -15.09 33.91 -19.11
C PHE A 182 -14.63 33.17 -20.36
N GLY A 183 -13.79 33.76 -21.21
CA GLY A 183 -13.29 33.13 -22.43
C GLY A 183 -11.82 32.71 -22.33
N THR A 184 -11.26 32.70 -21.12
CA THR A 184 -9.86 32.30 -20.90
C THR A 184 -9.73 31.44 -19.65
N THR A 185 -8.57 30.80 -19.52
CA THR A 185 -8.20 29.97 -18.37
C THR A 185 -8.21 30.71 -17.03
N THR A 186 -8.41 32.04 -17.00
CA THR A 186 -8.76 32.73 -15.74
C THR A 186 -9.97 32.10 -15.06
N TRP A 187 -10.98 31.64 -15.81
CA TRP A 187 -12.11 30.94 -15.23
C TRP A 187 -11.69 29.59 -14.68
N VAL A 188 -11.13 28.69 -15.50
CA VAL A 188 -10.98 27.28 -15.11
C VAL A 188 -9.69 27.00 -14.29
N ILE A 189 -8.67 27.85 -14.40
CA ILE A 189 -7.43 27.72 -13.62
C ILE A 189 -7.44 28.69 -12.43
N SER A 190 -7.43 30.00 -12.70
CA SER A 190 -7.19 31.01 -11.64
C SER A 190 -8.29 31.08 -10.58
N SER A 191 -9.55 30.76 -10.93
CA SER A 191 -10.70 30.91 -10.02
C SER A 191 -11.16 29.62 -9.33
N GLN A 192 -10.52 28.47 -9.63
CA GLN A 192 -11.00 27.16 -9.20
C GLN A 192 -10.22 26.57 -8.02
N ALA A 193 -8.92 26.85 -7.90
CA ALA A 193 -8.09 26.44 -6.77
C ALA A 193 -6.92 27.42 -6.58
N LEU A 194 -6.19 27.31 -5.46
CA LEU A 194 -5.11 28.24 -5.08
C LEU A 194 -3.79 27.98 -5.84
N TRP A 195 -3.88 27.89 -7.17
CA TRP A 195 -2.71 27.94 -8.04
C TRP A 195 -2.07 29.33 -7.99
N MET A 196 -0.77 29.41 -8.27
CA MET A 196 -0.02 30.67 -8.35
C MET A 196 -0.56 31.63 -9.43
N HIS A 197 -1.32 31.13 -10.41
CA HIS A 197 -1.83 31.87 -11.57
C HIS A 197 -2.83 32.97 -11.20
N GLY A 198 -3.72 32.73 -10.22
CA GLY A 198 -4.70 33.73 -9.80
C GLY A 198 -4.05 34.98 -9.23
N LEU A 199 -3.06 34.78 -8.34
CA LEU A 199 -2.26 35.88 -7.79
C LEU A 199 -1.38 36.52 -8.88
N ALA A 200 -0.75 35.72 -9.75
CA ALA A 200 0.08 36.25 -10.85
C ALA A 200 -0.70 37.21 -11.76
N GLN A 201 -1.89 36.83 -12.22
CA GLN A 201 -2.73 37.68 -13.06
C GLN A 201 -3.15 38.97 -12.34
N LEU A 202 -3.55 38.88 -11.07
CA LEU A 202 -3.88 40.05 -10.25
C LEU A 202 -2.69 41.02 -10.14
N LEU A 203 -1.49 40.51 -9.88
CA LEU A 203 -0.27 41.30 -9.76
C LEU A 203 0.16 41.93 -11.09
N VAL A 204 0.10 41.17 -12.19
CA VAL A 204 0.37 41.67 -13.56
C VAL A 204 -0.57 42.82 -13.90
N ILE A 205 -1.87 42.65 -13.69
CA ILE A 205 -2.88 43.66 -14.00
C ILE A 205 -2.70 44.90 -13.11
N ALA A 206 -2.47 44.71 -11.80
CA ALA A 206 -2.22 45.82 -10.88
C ALA A 206 -0.95 46.60 -11.27
N THR A 207 0.13 45.90 -11.64
CA THR A 207 1.39 46.52 -12.10
C THR A 207 1.16 47.33 -13.38
N MET A 208 0.46 46.77 -14.37
CA MET A 208 0.10 47.48 -15.61
C MET A 208 -0.82 48.69 -15.34
N LEU A 209 -1.74 48.58 -14.38
CA LEU A 209 -2.59 49.68 -13.94
C LEU A 209 -1.79 50.80 -13.26
N LEU A 210 -0.66 50.51 -12.63
CA LEU A 210 0.24 51.55 -12.13
C LEU A 210 1.07 52.18 -13.26
N LEU A 211 1.69 51.35 -14.10
CA LEU A 211 2.57 51.77 -15.22
C LEU A 211 1.86 52.63 -16.28
N THR A 212 0.56 52.45 -16.46
CA THR A 212 -0.23 53.25 -17.41
C THR A 212 -0.74 54.58 -16.82
N GLY A 213 -0.36 54.91 -15.58
CA GLY A 213 -0.78 56.14 -14.89
C GLY A 213 0.37 57.13 -14.67
N PRO A 214 0.08 58.33 -14.11
CA PRO A 214 1.12 59.28 -13.74
C PRO A 214 2.07 58.73 -12.66
N VAL A 215 3.33 59.13 -12.76
CA VAL A 215 4.45 58.68 -11.90
C VAL A 215 4.48 59.47 -10.59
N THR A 216 4.08 58.85 -9.48
CA THR A 216 4.24 59.39 -8.11
C THR A 216 5.20 58.52 -7.30
N ALA A 217 5.68 59.01 -6.15
CA ALA A 217 6.54 58.22 -5.26
C ALA A 217 5.87 56.91 -4.82
N LEU A 218 4.65 57.00 -4.31
CA LEU A 218 3.88 55.82 -3.92
C LEU A 218 3.68 54.83 -5.07
N ARG A 219 3.37 55.32 -6.28
CA ARG A 219 3.17 54.43 -7.44
C ARG A 219 4.48 53.82 -7.92
N ALA A 220 5.60 54.53 -7.87
CA ALA A 220 6.92 53.97 -8.17
C ALA A 220 7.29 52.87 -7.19
N ALA A 221 7.12 53.10 -5.88
CA ALA A 221 7.33 52.09 -4.84
C ALA A 221 6.42 50.87 -5.05
N ALA A 222 5.11 51.09 -5.19
CA ALA A 222 4.14 50.01 -5.38
C ALA A 222 4.39 49.22 -6.67
N THR A 223 4.79 49.87 -7.76
CA THR A 223 5.12 49.16 -9.00
C THR A 223 6.37 48.28 -8.82
N GLY A 224 7.42 48.80 -8.17
CA GLY A 224 8.62 48.02 -7.88
C GLY A 224 8.33 46.80 -6.99
N PHE A 225 7.57 47.01 -5.92
CA PHE A 225 7.11 45.95 -5.02
C PHE A 225 6.29 44.88 -5.77
N LEU A 226 5.24 45.27 -6.50
CA LEU A 226 4.37 44.33 -7.21
C LEU A 226 5.12 43.60 -8.34
N CYS A 227 6.00 44.29 -9.06
CA CYS A 227 6.79 43.68 -10.12
C CYS A 227 7.71 42.59 -9.59
N ALA A 228 8.38 42.83 -8.46
CA ALA A 228 9.19 41.80 -7.81
C ALA A 228 8.33 40.68 -7.20
N LEU A 229 7.13 41.01 -6.71
CA LEU A 229 6.18 40.02 -6.19
C LEU A 229 5.70 39.04 -7.27
N ILE A 230 5.56 39.48 -8.53
CA ILE A 230 5.26 38.57 -9.66
C ILE A 230 6.34 37.48 -9.77
N ALA A 231 7.62 37.87 -9.77
CA ALA A 231 8.75 36.95 -9.93
C ALA A 231 8.86 35.95 -8.77
N VAL A 232 8.64 36.38 -7.52
CA VAL A 232 8.75 35.48 -6.37
C VAL A 232 7.48 34.66 -6.10
N ASN A 233 6.32 35.10 -6.60
CA ASN A 233 5.09 34.32 -6.57
C ASN A 233 5.20 33.06 -7.43
N ARG A 234 5.83 33.21 -8.60
CA ARG A 234 6.02 32.13 -9.56
C ARG A 234 7.32 32.39 -10.32
N GLN A 235 8.36 31.60 -10.06
CA GLN A 235 9.70 31.83 -10.62
C GLN A 235 9.71 31.95 -12.15
N PRO A 236 8.96 31.13 -12.92
CA PRO A 236 8.88 31.32 -14.36
C PRO A 236 8.39 32.71 -14.80
N ASP A 237 7.51 33.35 -14.01
CA ASP A 237 6.98 34.69 -14.32
C ASP A 237 8.01 35.79 -14.09
N ALA A 238 9.22 35.46 -13.62
CA ALA A 238 10.34 36.39 -13.59
C ALA A 238 10.66 36.97 -14.98
N ILE A 239 10.38 36.23 -16.07
CA ILE A 239 10.52 36.73 -17.45
C ILE A 239 9.47 37.82 -17.73
N LEU A 240 8.20 37.59 -17.37
CA LEU A 240 7.13 38.59 -17.50
C LEU A 240 7.38 39.82 -16.62
N ALA A 241 7.82 39.59 -15.38
CA ALA A 241 8.24 40.63 -14.45
C ALA A 241 9.42 41.44 -15.00
N ALA A 242 10.40 40.81 -15.66
CA ALA A 242 11.51 41.52 -16.27
C ALA A 242 11.03 42.47 -17.39
N GLY A 243 10.10 42.04 -18.24
CA GLY A 243 9.50 42.90 -19.26
C GLY A 243 8.80 44.13 -18.68
N LEU A 244 7.93 43.92 -17.69
CA LEU A 244 7.24 45.00 -16.98
C LEU A 244 8.22 45.89 -16.20
N GLY A 245 9.24 45.28 -15.59
CA GLY A 245 10.18 45.94 -14.70
C GLY A 245 11.20 46.80 -15.42
N LEU A 246 11.74 46.33 -16.54
CA LEU A 246 12.62 47.13 -17.40
C LEU A 246 11.91 48.36 -17.95
N TYR A 247 10.65 48.19 -18.38
CA TYR A 247 9.81 49.34 -18.75
C TYR A 247 9.51 50.25 -17.54
N GLY A 248 9.27 49.65 -16.36
CA GLY A 248 9.03 50.34 -15.10
C GLY A 248 10.20 51.23 -14.65
N LEU A 249 11.44 50.78 -14.85
CA LEU A 249 12.65 51.59 -14.58
C LEU A 249 12.67 52.85 -15.44
N TRP A 250 12.38 52.73 -16.74
CA TRP A 250 12.26 53.88 -17.62
C TRP A 250 11.10 54.81 -17.20
N TRP A 251 9.94 54.24 -16.90
CA TRP A 251 8.75 54.97 -16.46
C TRP A 251 8.96 55.71 -15.12
N ALA A 252 9.73 55.15 -14.18
CA ALA A 252 9.97 55.72 -12.85
C ALA A 252 10.84 56.99 -12.88
N GLY A 253 11.69 57.16 -13.90
CA GLY A 253 12.58 58.32 -14.05
C GLY A 253 13.43 58.58 -12.81
N ARG A 254 13.35 59.79 -12.22
CA ARG A 254 14.10 60.13 -10.99
C ARG A 254 13.71 59.30 -9.75
N LYS A 255 12.62 58.53 -9.81
CA LYS A 255 12.11 57.72 -8.69
C LYS A 255 12.59 56.26 -8.71
N ILE A 256 13.55 55.92 -9.60
CA ILE A 256 14.16 54.58 -9.69
C ILE A 256 14.65 54.06 -8.32
N PRO A 257 15.33 54.84 -7.46
CA PRO A 257 15.80 54.31 -6.18
C PRO A 257 14.67 53.76 -5.31
N LEU A 258 13.53 54.45 -5.28
CA LEU A 258 12.35 54.02 -4.53
C LEU A 258 11.69 52.79 -5.16
N TYR A 259 11.64 52.73 -6.50
CA TYR A 259 11.16 51.56 -7.23
C TYR A 259 12.00 50.31 -6.89
N VAL A 260 13.34 50.42 -6.96
CA VAL A 260 14.25 49.31 -6.68
C VAL A 260 14.20 48.92 -5.20
N ALA A 261 14.27 49.89 -4.28
CA ALA A 261 14.21 49.61 -2.85
C ALA A 261 12.92 48.88 -2.45
N ALA A 262 11.77 49.29 -3.00
CA ALA A 262 10.50 48.61 -2.75
C ALA A 262 10.45 47.21 -3.36
N GLY A 263 11.06 47.00 -4.53
CA GLY A 263 11.17 45.67 -5.16
C GLY A 263 12.07 44.69 -4.40
N LEU A 264 13.08 45.19 -3.67
CA LEU A 264 13.95 44.36 -2.84
C LEU A 264 13.23 43.75 -1.62
N ILE A 265 12.09 44.32 -1.19
CA ILE A 265 11.34 43.82 -0.04
C ILE A 265 10.82 42.39 -0.26
N PRO A 266 9.97 42.09 -1.28
CA PRO A 266 9.48 40.73 -1.50
C PRO A 266 10.61 39.74 -1.85
N VAL A 267 11.66 40.20 -2.55
CA VAL A 267 12.86 39.38 -2.82
C VAL A 267 13.54 39.01 -1.51
N GLY A 268 13.82 39.98 -0.64
CA GLY A 268 14.47 39.75 0.65
C GLY A 268 13.67 38.82 1.55
N LEU A 269 12.34 38.97 1.60
CA LEU A 269 11.46 38.09 2.38
C LEU A 269 11.50 36.64 1.88
N VAL A 270 11.44 36.43 0.56
CA VAL A 270 11.47 35.08 0.00
C VAL A 270 12.86 34.45 0.12
N VAL A 271 13.94 35.22 -0.01
CA VAL A 271 15.30 34.74 0.26
C VAL A 271 15.48 34.38 1.74
N ALA A 272 14.94 35.18 2.66
CA ALA A 272 14.96 34.91 4.10
C ALA A 272 14.16 33.66 4.48
N TYR A 273 13.16 33.27 3.68
CA TYR A 273 12.46 31.99 3.82
C TYR A 273 13.24 30.83 3.17
N ASN A 274 13.66 31.02 1.93
CA ASN A 274 14.25 29.97 1.11
C ASN A 274 15.60 29.48 1.66
N LEU A 275 16.48 30.36 2.15
CA LEU A 275 17.79 29.93 2.64
C LEU A 275 17.70 29.03 3.89
N PRO A 276 16.98 29.40 4.96
CA PRO A 276 16.92 28.57 6.17
C PRO A 276 16.04 27.31 6.00
N PHE A 277 14.90 27.43 5.32
CA PHE A 277 13.91 26.33 5.27
C PHE A 277 14.04 25.44 4.05
N VAL A 278 14.43 25.97 2.88
CA VAL A 278 14.55 25.19 1.65
C VAL A 278 16.01 24.81 1.38
N GLY A 279 16.96 25.68 1.71
CA GLY A 279 18.39 25.50 1.45
C GLY A 279 18.85 25.98 0.06
N ASN A 280 18.00 26.68 -0.70
CA ASN A 280 18.36 27.20 -2.02
C ASN A 280 17.67 28.53 -2.31
N ILE A 281 18.42 29.54 -2.79
CA ILE A 281 17.89 30.88 -3.09
C ILE A 281 16.73 30.89 -4.09
N ALA A 282 16.74 29.99 -5.08
CA ALA A 282 15.71 29.86 -6.10
C ALA A 282 14.46 29.09 -5.61
N GLY A 283 14.49 28.59 -4.38
CA GLY A 283 13.43 27.79 -3.78
C GLY A 283 13.49 26.33 -4.23
N ALA A 284 12.41 25.61 -3.94
CA ALA A 284 12.36 24.16 -4.03
C ALA A 284 12.43 23.60 -5.45
N TYR A 285 12.03 24.37 -6.48
CA TYR A 285 12.18 23.94 -7.88
C TYR A 285 13.63 23.67 -8.28
N ALA A 286 14.60 24.35 -7.67
CA ALA A 286 16.02 24.14 -7.97
C ALA A 286 16.58 22.85 -7.34
N LEU A 287 15.81 22.16 -6.50
CA LEU A 287 16.21 20.91 -5.84
C LEU A 287 15.69 19.66 -6.57
N ILE A 288 14.84 19.84 -7.58
CA ILE A 288 14.31 18.72 -8.37
C ILE A 288 15.03 18.72 -9.72
N ASP A 289 15.75 17.63 -10.03
CA ASP A 289 16.40 17.42 -11.32
C ASP A 289 15.82 16.17 -12.01
N PRO A 290 14.84 16.32 -12.93
CA PRO A 290 14.26 15.17 -13.63
C PRO A 290 14.70 15.14 -15.11
N PRO A 291 15.52 14.15 -15.53
CA PRO A 291 16.03 14.04 -16.90
C PRO A 291 14.93 13.83 -17.98
N ASP A 292 13.75 13.33 -17.61
CA ASP A 292 12.67 12.99 -18.56
C ASP A 292 11.72 14.15 -18.93
N LYS A 293 11.95 15.37 -18.41
CA LYS A 293 11.04 16.52 -18.59
C LYS A 293 11.37 17.45 -19.76
N TYR A 294 12.40 17.19 -20.56
CA TYR A 294 12.69 18.03 -21.72
C TYR A 294 11.76 17.71 -22.89
N SER A 295 11.39 18.72 -23.67
CA SER A 295 10.64 18.54 -24.92
C SER A 295 11.51 17.89 -25.99
N ASP A 296 10.90 17.13 -26.89
CA ASP A 296 11.59 16.48 -28.03
C ASP A 296 12.08 17.52 -29.07
N GLY A 297 11.61 18.78 -28.97
CA GLY A 297 12.12 19.91 -29.75
C GLY A 297 11.38 21.23 -29.48
N VAL A 298 12.08 22.35 -29.61
CA VAL A 298 11.56 23.71 -29.37
C VAL A 298 10.37 24.03 -30.26
N LEU A 299 10.45 23.75 -31.57
CA LEU A 299 9.34 24.03 -32.50
C LEU A 299 8.09 23.19 -32.18
N GLY A 300 8.27 21.92 -31.84
CA GLY A 300 7.19 21.05 -31.39
C GLY A 300 6.55 21.55 -30.10
N GLY A 301 7.36 22.04 -29.15
CA GLY A 301 6.87 22.66 -27.92
C GLY A 301 6.11 23.96 -28.16
N ILE A 302 6.59 24.84 -29.04
CA ILE A 302 5.87 26.08 -29.41
C ILE A 302 4.53 25.72 -30.06
N ALA A 303 4.52 24.78 -31.01
CA ALA A 303 3.30 24.31 -31.65
C ALA A 303 2.33 23.71 -30.64
N GLY A 304 2.83 22.90 -29.70
CA GLY A 304 2.04 22.29 -28.63
C GLY A 304 1.40 23.34 -27.70
N LEU A 305 2.19 24.29 -27.22
CA LEU A 305 1.74 25.37 -26.32
C LEU A 305 0.70 26.30 -26.97
N LEU A 306 0.78 26.51 -28.29
CA LEU A 306 -0.08 27.47 -28.98
C LEU A 306 -1.28 26.80 -29.65
N PHE A 307 -1.14 25.60 -30.21
CA PHE A 307 -2.11 25.02 -31.14
C PHE A 307 -2.52 23.58 -30.85
N SER A 308 -1.98 22.92 -29.81
CA SER A 308 -2.45 21.56 -29.50
C SER A 308 -3.94 21.56 -29.10
N PRO A 309 -4.72 20.54 -29.50
CA PRO A 309 -6.11 20.38 -29.07
C PRO A 309 -6.29 20.30 -27.54
N THR A 310 -5.26 19.84 -26.82
CA THR A 310 -5.33 19.59 -25.38
C THR A 310 -4.88 20.79 -24.54
N HIS A 311 -3.88 21.53 -24.99
CA HIS A 311 -3.24 22.59 -24.19
C HIS A 311 -2.93 23.89 -24.96
N GLY A 312 -3.38 24.02 -26.21
CA GLY A 312 -3.03 25.16 -27.07
C GLY A 312 -3.74 26.45 -26.68
N LEU A 313 -2.98 27.53 -26.43
CA LEU A 313 -3.53 28.86 -26.08
C LEU A 313 -4.60 29.33 -27.06
N PHE A 314 -4.35 29.12 -28.35
CA PHE A 314 -5.23 29.59 -29.41
C PHE A 314 -6.37 28.63 -29.75
N VAL A 315 -6.34 27.41 -29.20
CA VAL A 315 -7.47 26.50 -29.27
C VAL A 315 -8.50 26.86 -28.20
N PHE A 316 -8.04 27.13 -26.97
CA PHE A 316 -8.89 27.46 -25.84
C PHE A 316 -9.37 28.92 -25.86
N SER A 317 -8.53 29.85 -26.34
CA SER A 317 -8.88 31.27 -26.48
C SER A 317 -8.59 31.78 -27.91
N PRO A 318 -9.33 31.31 -28.93
CA PRO A 318 -9.05 31.62 -30.34
C PRO A 318 -9.11 33.10 -30.70
N PHE A 319 -9.86 33.92 -29.95
CA PHE A 319 -9.88 35.37 -30.19
C PHE A 319 -8.52 36.04 -29.93
N LEU A 320 -7.60 35.39 -29.20
CA LEU A 320 -6.24 35.88 -28.98
C LEU A 320 -5.36 35.81 -30.25
N LEU A 321 -5.73 35.03 -31.29
CA LEU A 321 -5.04 35.04 -32.60
C LEU A 321 -5.00 36.42 -33.23
N PHE A 322 -5.99 37.26 -32.91
CA PHE A 322 -6.08 38.60 -33.45
C PHE A 322 -4.91 39.50 -33.02
N VAL A 323 -4.22 39.19 -31.92
CA VAL A 323 -3.02 39.93 -31.51
C VAL A 323 -1.87 39.75 -32.51
N PRO A 324 -1.38 38.52 -32.80
CA PRO A 324 -0.34 38.33 -33.82
C PRO A 324 -0.81 38.66 -35.24
N CYS A 325 -2.05 38.32 -35.62
CA CYS A 325 -2.56 38.62 -36.97
C CYS A 325 -2.67 40.12 -37.27
N PHE A 326 -2.90 40.95 -36.25
CA PHE A 326 -2.99 42.40 -36.35
C PHE A 326 -1.85 43.11 -35.60
N LEU A 327 -0.66 42.49 -35.56
CA LEU A 327 0.50 43.01 -34.82
C LEU A 327 0.88 44.43 -35.28
N ARG A 328 0.71 44.75 -36.57
CA ARG A 328 0.95 46.09 -37.10
C ARG A 328 0.03 47.15 -36.47
N GLN A 329 -1.23 46.81 -36.23
CA GLN A 329 -2.22 47.69 -35.59
C GLN A 329 -1.91 47.84 -34.10
N VAL A 330 -1.53 46.74 -33.43
CA VAL A 330 -1.09 46.73 -32.03
C VAL A 330 0.12 47.66 -31.83
N LEU A 331 1.11 47.60 -32.70
CA LEU A 331 2.34 48.41 -32.63
C LEU A 331 2.17 49.87 -33.11
N ARG A 332 1.04 50.20 -33.75
CA ARG A 332 0.73 51.57 -34.21
C ARG A 332 0.27 52.50 -33.08
N ASP A 333 -0.15 51.96 -31.94
CA ASP A 333 -0.52 52.74 -30.75
C ASP A 333 0.73 53.38 -30.12
N ARG A 334 1.12 54.56 -30.63
CA ARG A 334 2.35 55.27 -30.21
C ARG A 334 2.42 55.54 -28.71
N LYS A 335 1.26 55.75 -28.05
CA LYS A 335 1.20 56.07 -26.63
C LYS A 335 1.63 54.89 -25.75
N MET A 336 1.25 53.67 -26.17
CA MET A 336 1.48 52.45 -25.39
C MET A 336 2.52 51.51 -26.03
N ARG A 337 3.17 51.95 -27.11
CA ARG A 337 4.10 51.13 -27.91
C ARG A 337 5.25 50.56 -27.08
N GLY A 338 5.88 51.37 -26.22
CA GLY A 338 7.01 50.93 -25.40
C GLY A 338 6.64 49.76 -24.48
N LEU A 339 5.54 49.91 -23.72
CA LEU A 339 5.03 48.85 -22.86
C LEU A 339 4.60 47.60 -23.66
N THR A 340 3.94 47.81 -24.81
CA THR A 340 3.49 46.73 -25.71
C THR A 340 4.67 45.90 -26.23
N ILE A 341 5.77 46.54 -26.63
CA ILE A 341 6.98 45.83 -27.06
C ILE A 341 7.61 45.09 -25.89
N ALA A 342 7.76 45.73 -24.73
CA ALA A 342 8.40 45.12 -23.57
C ALA A 342 7.68 43.84 -23.11
N ILE A 343 6.36 43.87 -22.96
CA ILE A 343 5.58 42.69 -22.58
C ILE A 343 5.49 41.68 -23.74
N GLY A 344 5.44 42.14 -24.99
CA GLY A 344 5.46 41.27 -26.18
C GLY A 344 6.73 40.42 -26.26
N CYS A 345 7.89 41.04 -26.07
CA CYS A 345 9.17 40.34 -26.01
C CYS A 345 9.22 39.35 -24.85
N ALA A 346 8.76 39.76 -23.65
CA ALA A 346 8.72 38.88 -22.49
C ALA A 346 7.85 37.63 -22.72
N MET A 347 6.67 37.80 -23.33
CA MET A 347 5.79 36.67 -23.68
C MET A 347 6.44 35.71 -24.69
N VAL A 348 7.12 36.24 -25.72
CA VAL A 348 7.84 35.40 -26.69
C VAL A 348 8.95 34.59 -26.00
N VAL A 349 9.74 35.24 -25.14
CA VAL A 349 10.79 34.56 -24.35
C VAL A 349 10.19 33.50 -23.44
N GLN A 350 9.06 33.77 -22.79
CA GLN A 350 8.36 32.81 -21.94
C GLN A 350 7.88 31.58 -22.72
N VAL A 351 7.29 31.78 -23.91
CA VAL A 351 6.83 30.68 -24.78
C VAL A 351 8.02 29.82 -25.24
N ILE A 352 9.13 30.46 -25.62
CA ILE A 352 10.36 29.74 -25.99
C ILE A 352 10.87 28.94 -24.79
N PHE A 353 10.95 29.54 -23.60
CA PHE A 353 11.39 28.85 -22.39
C PHE A 353 10.54 27.61 -22.09
N TYR A 354 9.20 27.74 -22.10
CA TYR A 354 8.32 26.60 -21.85
C TYR A 354 8.35 25.54 -22.94
N SER A 355 8.65 25.90 -24.18
CA SER A 355 8.75 24.94 -25.28
C SER A 355 9.93 23.96 -25.15
N MET A 356 10.90 24.27 -24.28
CA MET A 356 12.06 23.42 -24.00
C MET A 356 11.73 22.31 -22.98
N ILE A 357 10.61 22.43 -22.27
CA ILE A 357 10.15 21.50 -21.23
C ILE A 357 8.91 20.75 -21.77
N ASP A 358 8.55 19.64 -21.14
CA ASP A 358 7.32 18.88 -21.40
C ASP A 358 6.09 19.79 -21.32
N TRP A 359 5.65 20.23 -22.50
CA TRP A 359 4.59 21.23 -22.68
C TRP A 359 3.19 20.67 -22.43
N ARG A 360 3.06 19.38 -22.09
CA ARG A 360 1.79 18.76 -21.68
C ARG A 360 1.29 19.25 -20.33
N GLN A 361 2.10 19.98 -19.55
CA GLN A 361 1.65 20.78 -18.40
C GLN A 361 1.01 20.02 -17.22
N GLY A 362 1.03 18.68 -17.22
CA GLY A 362 0.36 17.85 -16.21
C GLY A 362 -1.15 17.81 -16.43
N MET A 363 -1.93 17.38 -15.43
CA MET A 363 -3.39 17.36 -15.54
C MET A 363 -3.95 18.77 -15.35
N SER A 364 -4.41 19.42 -16.43
CA SER A 364 -5.03 20.74 -16.36
C SER A 364 -5.89 21.05 -17.58
N PHE A 365 -7.00 21.75 -17.37
CA PHE A 365 -7.83 22.22 -18.47
C PHE A 365 -7.16 23.37 -19.25
N GLY A 366 -6.57 23.02 -20.40
CA GLY A 366 -6.05 24.00 -21.36
C GLY A 366 -4.65 24.56 -21.04
N PRO A 367 -4.28 25.73 -21.59
CA PRO A 367 -2.92 26.30 -21.59
C PRO A 367 -2.48 26.87 -20.23
N ARG A 368 -2.53 26.07 -19.16
CA ARG A 368 -2.27 26.48 -17.77
C ARG A 368 -1.03 27.36 -17.61
N TRP A 369 0.12 26.96 -18.16
CA TRP A 369 1.39 27.69 -18.05
C TRP A 369 1.37 29.08 -18.69
N LEU A 370 0.52 29.31 -19.71
CA LEU A 370 0.39 30.59 -20.40
C LEU A 370 -0.72 31.49 -19.82
N THR A 371 -1.40 31.05 -18.75
CA THR A 371 -2.48 31.81 -18.12
C THR A 371 -2.03 33.20 -17.67
N ASP A 372 -0.80 33.35 -17.18
CA ASP A 372 -0.33 34.60 -16.56
C ASP A 372 -0.12 35.74 -17.56
N MET A 373 0.09 35.41 -18.84
CA MET A 373 0.22 36.40 -19.92
C MET A 373 -1.09 36.77 -20.62
N VAL A 374 -2.18 36.04 -20.36
CA VAL A 374 -3.50 36.30 -20.96
C VAL A 374 -3.97 37.76 -20.74
N PRO A 375 -3.86 38.37 -19.54
CA PRO A 375 -4.25 39.77 -19.38
C PRO A 375 -3.47 40.73 -20.28
N MET A 376 -2.19 40.44 -20.54
CA MET A 376 -1.33 41.24 -21.42
C MET A 376 -1.80 41.15 -22.88
N LEU A 377 -2.13 39.94 -23.34
CA LEU A 377 -2.66 39.70 -24.69
C LEU A 377 -4.02 40.39 -24.89
N VAL A 378 -4.96 40.23 -23.95
CA VAL A 378 -6.27 40.90 -24.04
C VAL A 378 -6.12 42.42 -23.98
N TRP A 379 -5.18 42.93 -23.18
CA TRP A 379 -4.89 44.36 -23.12
C TRP A 379 -4.40 44.92 -24.47
N MET A 380 -3.79 44.11 -25.35
CA MET A 380 -3.35 44.51 -26.70
C MET A 380 -4.47 44.59 -27.74
N LEU A 381 -5.66 44.07 -27.47
CA LEU A 381 -6.77 44.00 -28.45
C LEU A 381 -7.52 45.31 -28.76
N PRO A 382 -7.57 46.36 -27.92
CA PRO A 382 -8.29 47.60 -28.24
C PRO A 382 -8.00 48.24 -29.61
N PRO A 383 -6.73 48.44 -30.03
CA PRO A 383 -6.45 48.97 -31.37
C PRO A 383 -6.87 48.02 -32.49
N VAL A 384 -6.91 46.70 -32.23
CA VAL A 384 -7.38 45.70 -33.19
C VAL A 384 -8.88 45.83 -33.39
N LEU A 385 -9.68 45.83 -32.31
CA LEU A 385 -11.13 45.99 -32.37
C LEU A 385 -11.57 47.26 -33.09
N ALA A 386 -10.83 48.35 -32.90
CA ALA A 386 -11.07 49.62 -33.58
C ALA A 386 -10.84 49.52 -35.11
N ALA A 387 -9.88 48.68 -35.54
CA ALA A 387 -9.52 48.50 -36.95
C ALA A 387 -10.35 47.43 -37.67
N LEU A 388 -11.07 46.57 -36.95
CA LEU A 388 -11.87 45.49 -37.57
C LEU A 388 -13.08 46.04 -38.34
N SER A 389 -13.30 45.47 -39.52
CA SER A 389 -14.54 45.64 -40.29
C SER A 389 -15.74 45.01 -39.56
N ARG A 390 -16.96 45.25 -40.04
CA ARG A 390 -18.17 44.59 -39.48
C ARG A 390 -18.03 43.06 -39.49
N ALA A 391 -17.60 42.47 -40.60
CA ALA A 391 -17.34 41.04 -40.71
C ALA A 391 -16.24 40.58 -39.73
N GLY A 392 -15.13 41.33 -39.63
CA GLY A 392 -14.05 41.02 -38.68
C GLY A 392 -14.51 41.02 -37.21
N ARG A 393 -15.41 41.94 -36.84
CA ARG A 393 -16.02 41.97 -35.50
C ARG A 393 -16.93 40.77 -35.23
N VAL A 394 -17.66 40.31 -36.25
CA VAL A 394 -18.48 39.08 -36.15
C VAL A 394 -17.57 37.87 -35.92
N VAL A 395 -16.49 37.73 -36.69
CA VAL A 395 -15.52 36.63 -36.50
C VAL A 395 -14.87 36.69 -35.11
N PHE A 396 -14.46 37.88 -34.66
CA PHE A 396 -13.91 38.07 -33.32
C PHE A 396 -14.93 37.66 -32.24
N ALA A 397 -16.19 38.09 -32.37
CA ALA A 397 -17.24 37.75 -31.42
C ALA A 397 -17.55 36.24 -31.41
N ALA A 398 -17.55 35.59 -32.58
CA ALA A 398 -17.73 34.14 -32.69
C ALA A 398 -16.56 33.38 -32.02
N ALA A 399 -15.32 33.83 -32.23
CA ALA A 399 -14.15 33.26 -31.55
C ALA A 399 -14.21 33.47 -30.03
N ALA A 400 -14.65 34.64 -29.57
CA ALA A 400 -14.86 34.89 -28.15
C ALA A 400 -15.96 34.01 -27.54
N LEU A 401 -17.08 33.81 -28.26
CA LEU A 401 -18.16 32.94 -27.82
C LEU A 401 -17.72 31.47 -27.77
N ALA A 402 -16.95 31.01 -28.76
CA ALA A 402 -16.36 29.68 -28.76
C ALA A 402 -15.43 29.47 -27.56
N ALA A 403 -14.59 30.45 -27.25
CA ALA A 403 -13.73 30.43 -26.07
C ALA A 403 -14.55 30.30 -24.77
N VAL A 404 -15.62 31.10 -24.63
CA VAL A 404 -16.52 31.02 -23.47
C VAL A 404 -17.18 29.64 -23.37
N ALA A 405 -17.63 29.07 -24.48
CA ALA A 405 -18.20 27.72 -24.49
C ALA A 405 -17.19 26.66 -24.04
N ILE A 406 -15.93 26.76 -24.47
CA ILE A 406 -14.84 25.87 -24.03
C ILE A 406 -14.63 26.00 -22.52
N GLU A 407 -14.49 27.22 -21.99
CA GLU A 407 -14.29 27.43 -20.54
C GLU A 407 -15.50 27.00 -19.69
N VAL A 408 -16.73 27.06 -20.23
CA VAL A 408 -17.92 26.48 -19.58
C VAL A 408 -17.77 24.97 -19.42
N VAL A 409 -17.30 24.26 -20.45
CA VAL A 409 -17.01 22.82 -20.33
C VAL A 409 -15.95 22.58 -19.25
N GLY A 410 -14.89 23.39 -19.21
CA GLY A 410 -13.88 23.30 -18.17
C GLY A 410 -14.42 23.51 -16.75
N ALA A 411 -15.26 24.53 -16.55
CA ALA A 411 -15.79 24.85 -15.24
C ALA A 411 -16.74 23.77 -14.70
N PHE A 412 -17.56 23.16 -15.58
CA PHE A 412 -18.68 22.30 -15.18
C PHE A 412 -18.54 20.82 -15.53
N TRP A 413 -17.66 20.42 -16.46
CA TRP A 413 -17.45 19.02 -16.84
C TRP A 413 -16.05 18.50 -16.50
N TYR A 414 -15.00 19.31 -16.46
CA TYR A 414 -13.64 18.78 -16.36
C TYR A 414 -13.36 17.92 -15.09
N LEU A 415 -13.06 16.65 -15.30
CA LEU A 415 -12.62 15.67 -14.30
C LEU A 415 -11.15 15.25 -14.50
N GLY A 416 -10.52 15.62 -15.61
CA GLY A 416 -9.13 15.32 -15.92
C GLY A 416 -8.89 13.89 -16.42
N VAL A 417 -9.95 13.17 -16.76
CA VAL A 417 -9.88 11.77 -17.22
C VAL A 417 -9.15 11.68 -18.55
N ALA A 418 -9.40 12.61 -19.48
CA ALA A 418 -8.69 12.67 -20.75
C ALA A 418 -7.21 13.02 -20.59
N ASP A 419 -6.88 13.98 -19.71
CA ASP A 419 -5.51 14.41 -19.48
C ASP A 419 -4.66 13.32 -18.81
N ALA A 420 -5.26 12.52 -17.92
CA ALA A 420 -4.58 11.38 -17.32
C ALA A 420 -4.00 10.43 -18.39
N HIS A 421 -4.76 10.17 -19.46
CA HIS A 421 -4.31 9.37 -20.60
C HIS A 421 -3.17 10.06 -21.39
N VAL A 422 -3.26 11.37 -21.61
CA VAL A 422 -2.24 12.16 -22.33
C VAL A 422 -0.91 12.22 -21.56
N VAL A 423 -0.97 12.41 -20.24
CA VAL A 423 0.20 12.55 -19.37
C VAL A 423 0.86 11.20 -19.08
N ALA A 424 0.08 10.11 -19.05
CA ALA A 424 0.58 8.75 -18.85
C ALA A 424 1.45 8.26 -20.01
N ALA A 425 1.33 8.83 -21.21
CA ALA A 425 2.11 8.43 -22.37
C ALA A 425 3.62 8.63 -22.16
N ARG A 426 4.41 7.60 -22.54
CA ARG A 426 5.88 7.51 -22.44
C ARG A 426 6.49 7.11 -23.79
N GLY A 427 7.81 7.26 -23.93
CA GLY A 427 8.56 6.90 -25.15
C GLY A 427 8.60 8.00 -26.22
N PRO A 428 9.12 7.69 -27.44
CA PRO A 428 9.34 8.67 -28.51
C PRO A 428 8.07 9.37 -29.00
N ASP A 429 6.93 8.68 -28.95
CA ASP A 429 5.63 9.20 -29.42
C ASP A 429 4.75 9.76 -28.27
N ARG A 430 5.32 10.01 -27.09
CA ARG A 430 4.58 10.45 -25.89
C ARG A 430 3.77 11.74 -26.07
N MET A 431 4.13 12.56 -27.05
CA MET A 431 3.43 13.82 -27.36
C MET A 431 2.21 13.62 -28.27
N ARG A 432 2.13 12.49 -28.99
CA ARG A 432 1.09 12.22 -29.99
C ARG A 432 -0.34 12.24 -29.41
N PRO A 433 -0.62 11.69 -28.21
CA PRO A 433 -1.96 11.77 -27.62
C PRO A 433 -2.44 13.19 -27.37
N ALA A 434 -1.52 14.15 -27.13
CA ALA A 434 -1.87 15.55 -26.93
C ALA A 434 -2.36 16.24 -28.21
N TRP A 435 -2.08 15.66 -29.39
CA TRP A 435 -2.51 16.13 -30.70
C TRP A 435 -3.79 15.47 -31.22
N ASP A 436 -4.30 14.44 -30.54
CA ASP A 436 -5.57 13.82 -30.88
C ASP A 436 -6.73 14.69 -30.40
N ILE A 437 -7.59 15.11 -31.33
CA ILE A 437 -8.77 15.94 -31.03
C ILE A 437 -9.76 15.24 -30.10
N ASN A 438 -9.82 13.90 -30.11
CA ASN A 438 -10.69 13.13 -29.23
C ASN A 438 -10.24 13.20 -27.76
N ASN A 439 -8.99 13.58 -27.52
CA ASN A 439 -8.43 13.79 -26.20
C ASN A 439 -8.54 15.26 -25.74
N ALA A 440 -9.02 16.19 -26.59
CA ALA A 440 -9.23 17.57 -26.18
C ALA A 440 -10.22 17.61 -25.00
N PRO A 441 -9.87 18.19 -23.84
CA PRO A 441 -10.72 18.15 -22.64
C PRO A 441 -12.14 18.69 -22.89
N PHE A 442 -12.29 19.75 -23.68
CA PHE A 442 -13.60 20.33 -24.00
C PHE A 442 -14.46 19.47 -24.95
N ILE A 443 -13.94 18.35 -25.46
CA ILE A 443 -14.66 17.35 -26.26
C ILE A 443 -14.82 16.06 -25.45
N ALA A 444 -13.73 15.57 -24.86
CA ALA A 444 -13.70 14.29 -24.16
C ALA A 444 -14.56 14.28 -22.90
N GLU A 445 -14.53 15.36 -22.11
CA GLU A 445 -15.22 15.47 -20.82
C GLU A 445 -16.74 15.60 -20.99
N LEU A 446 -17.23 15.90 -22.20
CA LEU A 446 -18.68 15.90 -22.49
C LEU A 446 -19.26 14.48 -22.64
N LYS A 447 -18.43 13.44 -22.61
CA LYS A 447 -18.87 12.02 -22.72
C LYS A 447 -19.45 11.46 -21.43
N HIS A 448 -19.34 12.19 -20.31
CA HIS A 448 -19.94 11.84 -19.03
C HIS A 448 -20.83 12.99 -18.52
N PRO A 449 -21.67 12.75 -17.49
CA PRO A 449 -22.48 13.79 -16.88
C PRO A 449 -21.64 14.96 -16.34
N PRO A 450 -22.25 16.15 -16.13
CA PRO A 450 -21.58 17.28 -15.50
C PRO A 450 -20.93 16.87 -14.16
N ALA A 451 -19.79 17.49 -13.84
CA ALA A 451 -19.12 17.27 -12.58
C ALA A 451 -20.04 17.74 -11.42
N PRO A 452 -20.17 16.94 -10.34
CA PRO A 452 -21.05 17.29 -9.24
C PRO A 452 -20.50 18.47 -8.42
N MET A 453 -21.42 19.12 -7.72
CA MET A 453 -21.11 20.18 -6.76
C MET A 453 -20.56 19.55 -5.48
N ASP A 454 -19.24 19.54 -5.32
CA ASP A 454 -18.59 18.72 -4.30
C ASP A 454 -18.01 19.45 -3.09
N LEU A 455 -17.99 20.78 -3.13
CA LEU A 455 -17.31 21.57 -2.13
C LEU A 455 -17.90 21.36 -0.73
N LEU A 456 -19.18 21.01 -0.66
CA LEU A 456 -19.93 20.83 0.57
C LEU A 456 -20.18 19.36 0.91
N THR A 457 -19.65 18.41 0.14
CA THR A 457 -19.86 16.98 0.38
C THR A 457 -19.39 16.58 1.77
N ARG A 458 -20.26 15.88 2.50
CA ARG A 458 -19.99 15.35 3.83
C ARG A 458 -19.48 13.93 3.70
N MET A 459 -18.19 13.76 3.93
CA MET A 459 -17.60 12.44 4.09
C MET A 459 -17.85 11.90 5.48
N ARG A 460 -18.17 10.61 5.56
CA ARG A 460 -18.19 9.82 6.79
C ARG A 460 -17.59 8.46 6.48
N GLY A 461 -16.91 7.87 7.44
CA GLY A 461 -16.41 6.51 7.30
C GLY A 461 -15.54 6.11 8.47
N TYR A 462 -15.27 4.82 8.53
CA TYR A 462 -14.39 4.23 9.53
C TYR A 462 -13.79 2.94 8.98
N LEU A 463 -12.60 2.60 9.48
CA LEU A 463 -11.89 1.35 9.23
C LEU A 463 -12.08 0.50 10.47
N ASP A 464 -12.88 -0.56 10.32
CA ASP A 464 -13.28 -1.43 11.42
C ASP A 464 -12.12 -2.37 11.79
N GLU A 465 -11.60 -3.10 10.81
CA GLU A 465 -10.65 -4.19 11.05
C GLU A 465 -9.57 -4.30 9.96
N ILE A 466 -8.38 -4.75 10.38
CA ILE A 466 -7.27 -5.19 9.52
C ILE A 466 -6.89 -6.58 10.05
N ARG A 467 -6.98 -7.61 9.21
CA ARG A 467 -6.67 -8.98 9.60
C ARG A 467 -5.96 -9.73 8.47
N VAL A 468 -5.18 -10.74 8.84
CA VAL A 468 -4.60 -11.67 7.89
C VAL A 468 -5.48 -12.91 7.83
N ILE A 469 -5.92 -13.28 6.63
CA ILE A 469 -6.74 -14.47 6.38
C ILE A 469 -5.99 -15.42 5.45
N GLU A 470 -6.25 -16.73 5.57
CA GLU A 470 -5.84 -17.70 4.55
C GLU A 470 -6.95 -17.82 3.51
N ALA A 471 -6.63 -17.60 2.24
CA ALA A 471 -7.57 -17.75 1.14
C ALA A 471 -6.95 -18.59 0.02
N SER A 472 -7.76 -19.35 -0.73
CA SER A 472 -7.26 -20.08 -1.90
C SER A 472 -6.64 -19.10 -2.90
N ALA A 473 -5.41 -19.37 -3.32
CA ALA A 473 -4.74 -18.61 -4.37
C ALA A 473 -5.57 -18.66 -5.66
N THR A 474 -5.69 -17.54 -6.36
CA THR A 474 -6.41 -17.47 -7.63
C THR A 474 -5.82 -18.46 -8.64
N GLY A 475 -6.55 -19.54 -8.93
CA GLY A 475 -6.18 -20.55 -9.92
C GLY A 475 -5.48 -21.82 -9.40
N GLY A 476 -5.44 -22.07 -8.07
CA GLY A 476 -4.80 -23.28 -7.52
C GLY A 476 -5.40 -23.82 -6.21
N GLN A 477 -4.93 -24.98 -5.78
CA GLN A 477 -5.26 -25.59 -4.47
C GLN A 477 -4.44 -25.01 -3.30
N ALA A 478 -3.43 -24.17 -3.57
CA ALA A 478 -2.59 -23.57 -2.56
C ALA A 478 -3.31 -22.42 -1.84
N THR A 479 -3.19 -22.34 -0.52
CA THR A 479 -3.67 -21.22 0.30
C THR A 479 -2.61 -20.11 0.35
N GLU A 480 -3.01 -18.87 0.10
CA GLU A 480 -2.17 -17.67 0.23
C GLU A 480 -2.68 -16.78 1.38
N ARG A 481 -1.75 -16.25 2.17
CA ARG A 481 -2.07 -15.24 3.20
C ARG A 481 -2.48 -13.93 2.53
N GLN A 482 -3.71 -13.51 2.73
CA GLN A 482 -4.24 -12.22 2.29
C GLN A 482 -4.36 -11.28 3.49
N LEU A 483 -3.98 -10.02 3.31
CA LEU A 483 -4.36 -8.96 4.22
C LEU A 483 -5.76 -8.46 3.80
N GLU A 484 -6.71 -8.52 4.71
CA GLU A 484 -8.08 -8.04 4.53
C GLU A 484 -8.32 -6.80 5.39
N ILE A 485 -8.83 -5.75 4.75
CA ILE A 485 -9.17 -4.47 5.37
C ILE A 485 -10.65 -4.23 5.16
N VAL A 486 -11.38 -4.01 6.24
CA VAL A 486 -12.84 -3.85 6.22
C VAL A 486 -13.22 -2.56 6.92
N GLY A 487 -14.20 -1.87 6.35
CA GLY A 487 -14.73 -0.65 6.93
C GLY A 487 -16.05 -0.25 6.29
N TRP A 488 -16.44 1.00 6.52
CA TRP A 488 -17.58 1.61 5.86
C TRP A 488 -17.28 3.07 5.49
N ALA A 489 -17.96 3.57 4.45
CA ALA A 489 -17.85 4.96 4.02
C ALA A 489 -19.14 5.43 3.34
N LEU A 490 -19.44 6.71 3.48
CA LEU A 490 -20.56 7.40 2.85
C LEU A 490 -20.11 8.81 2.41
N ALA A 491 -20.63 9.25 1.26
CA ALA A 491 -20.52 10.62 0.78
C ALA A 491 -21.95 11.20 0.69
N ASP A 492 -22.27 12.23 1.46
CA ASP A 492 -23.62 12.82 1.54
C ASP A 492 -24.74 11.78 1.79
N ALA A 493 -24.44 10.78 2.63
CA ALA A 493 -25.30 9.63 2.94
C ALA A 493 -25.58 8.68 1.75
N THR A 494 -24.87 8.82 0.63
CA THR A 494 -24.88 7.88 -0.51
C THR A 494 -23.61 7.04 -0.58
N THR A 495 -23.71 5.90 -1.27
CA THR A 495 -22.58 5.00 -1.55
C THR A 495 -21.54 5.72 -2.41
N PRO A 496 -20.27 5.79 -1.98
CA PRO A 496 -19.18 6.34 -2.80
C PRO A 496 -18.92 5.51 -4.06
N VAL A 497 -18.12 6.03 -4.99
CA VAL A 497 -17.76 5.30 -6.23
C VAL A 497 -16.74 4.21 -5.96
N ASP A 498 -15.73 4.52 -5.15
CA ASP A 498 -14.74 3.52 -4.72
C ASP A 498 -14.04 3.92 -3.41
N VAL A 499 -13.33 2.94 -2.84
CA VAL A 499 -12.42 3.08 -1.71
C VAL A 499 -11.07 2.49 -2.10
N ASN A 500 -10.00 3.25 -1.87
CA ASN A 500 -8.63 2.81 -2.09
C ASN A 500 -7.86 2.77 -0.77
N ALA A 501 -7.10 1.70 -0.57
CA ALA A 501 -6.16 1.55 0.53
C ALA A 501 -4.74 1.87 0.03
N MET A 502 -4.12 2.84 0.68
CA MET A 502 -2.69 3.11 0.55
C MET A 502 -1.96 2.55 1.77
N VAL A 503 -0.88 1.82 1.59
CA VAL A 503 -0.02 1.34 2.69
C VAL A 503 1.34 2.00 2.55
N ASP A 504 1.81 2.62 3.62
CA ASP A 504 3.06 3.40 3.67
C ASP A 504 3.17 4.43 2.52
N GLY A 505 2.03 5.02 2.18
CA GLY A 505 1.92 6.02 1.13
C GLY A 505 1.94 5.47 -0.30
N GLN A 506 1.88 4.16 -0.51
CA GLN A 506 1.74 3.54 -1.84
C GLN A 506 0.35 2.95 -2.05
N GLY A 507 -0.23 3.15 -3.24
CA GLY A 507 -1.52 2.54 -3.58
C GLY A 507 -1.38 1.04 -3.80
N ILE A 508 -2.01 0.22 -2.95
CA ILE A 508 -1.89 -1.24 -2.98
C ILE A 508 -3.10 -1.91 -3.63
N ALA A 509 -4.31 -1.50 -3.24
CA ALA A 509 -5.57 -2.09 -3.68
C ALA A 509 -6.75 -1.12 -3.46
N GLY A 510 -7.86 -1.38 -4.15
CA GLY A 510 -9.11 -0.64 -3.98
C GLY A 510 -10.31 -1.49 -4.36
N THR A 511 -11.49 -1.00 -4.02
CA THR A 511 -12.77 -1.66 -4.31
C THR A 511 -13.83 -0.65 -4.67
N ASN A 512 -14.68 -0.99 -5.64
CA ASN A 512 -15.95 -0.33 -5.93
C ASN A 512 -17.16 -1.18 -5.52
N ALA A 513 -16.91 -2.31 -4.85
CA ALA A 513 -17.94 -3.20 -4.35
C ALA A 513 -18.32 -2.84 -2.92
N PHE A 514 -19.58 -2.44 -2.73
CA PHE A 514 -20.14 -2.09 -1.44
C PHE A 514 -21.23 -3.07 -1.03
N PHE A 515 -21.38 -3.28 0.27
CA PHE A 515 -22.39 -4.15 0.86
C PHE A 515 -23.13 -3.45 2.01
N ASP A 516 -24.30 -3.99 2.35
CA ASP A 516 -25.17 -3.41 3.37
C ASP A 516 -24.58 -3.52 4.78
N ARG A 517 -24.72 -2.45 5.57
CA ARG A 517 -24.28 -2.37 6.96
C ARG A 517 -25.45 -1.91 7.83
N PRO A 518 -26.28 -2.84 8.34
CA PRO A 518 -27.49 -2.49 9.10
C PRO A 518 -27.23 -1.60 10.32
N ASP A 519 -26.08 -1.79 10.97
CA ASP A 519 -25.61 -0.97 12.10
C ASP A 519 -25.36 0.49 11.68
N VAL A 520 -24.68 0.71 10.55
CA VAL A 520 -24.43 2.05 9.99
C VAL A 520 -25.74 2.68 9.52
N SER A 521 -26.58 1.90 8.85
CA SER A 521 -27.90 2.33 8.38
C SER A 521 -28.79 2.79 9.53
N GLN A 522 -28.82 2.04 10.64
CA GLN A 522 -29.60 2.39 11.83
C GLN A 522 -29.05 3.64 12.52
N ALA A 523 -27.73 3.76 12.66
CA ALA A 523 -27.11 4.89 13.35
C ALA A 523 -27.21 6.21 12.57
N LEU A 524 -27.11 6.15 11.24
CA LEU A 524 -27.02 7.35 10.38
C LEU A 524 -28.29 7.62 9.57
N GLY A 525 -29.28 6.71 9.59
CA GLY A 525 -30.52 6.83 8.84
C GLY A 525 -30.34 6.72 7.31
N SER A 526 -29.28 6.05 6.84
CA SER A 526 -29.03 5.83 5.41
C SER A 526 -29.38 4.40 5.00
N THR A 527 -30.10 4.23 3.90
CA THR A 527 -30.42 2.92 3.32
C THR A 527 -29.42 2.48 2.24
N ASN A 528 -28.36 3.26 2.02
CA ASN A 528 -27.37 2.97 0.98
C ASN A 528 -26.29 2.01 1.50
N ALA A 529 -25.79 1.15 0.62
CA ALA A 529 -24.67 0.26 0.92
C ALA A 529 -23.43 1.09 1.33
N ALA A 530 -22.91 0.85 2.53
CA ALA A 530 -21.81 1.63 3.10
C ALA A 530 -20.57 0.79 3.38
N GLY A 531 -20.73 -0.52 3.57
CA GLY A 531 -19.64 -1.43 3.89
C GLY A 531 -18.76 -1.70 2.68
N TRP A 532 -17.46 -1.79 2.88
CA TRP A 532 -16.50 -2.13 1.85
C TRP A 532 -15.44 -3.09 2.40
N ARG A 533 -14.83 -3.87 1.52
CA ARG A 533 -13.76 -4.82 1.83
C ARG A 533 -12.70 -4.75 0.74
N ILE A 534 -11.44 -4.67 1.16
CA ILE A 534 -10.26 -4.69 0.29
C ILE A 534 -9.37 -5.84 0.76
N SER A 535 -8.98 -6.71 -0.15
CA SER A 535 -8.07 -7.83 0.14
C SER A 535 -6.93 -7.85 -0.86
N PHE A 536 -5.71 -8.12 -0.40
CA PHE A 536 -4.53 -8.29 -1.25
C PHE A 536 -3.48 -9.21 -0.60
N PRO A 537 -2.56 -9.81 -1.39
CA PRO A 537 -1.55 -10.70 -0.83
C PRO A 537 -0.69 -10.03 0.23
N ALA A 538 -0.58 -10.64 1.41
CA ALA A 538 0.24 -10.12 2.51
C ALA A 538 1.74 -10.08 2.12
N SER A 539 2.16 -10.90 1.16
CA SER A 539 3.50 -10.93 0.57
C SER A 539 3.90 -9.62 -0.11
N LYS A 540 2.95 -8.73 -0.45
CA LYS A 540 3.25 -7.39 -0.98
C LYS A 540 3.87 -6.46 0.07
N LEU A 541 3.82 -6.82 1.34
CA LEU A 541 4.35 -6.04 2.44
C LEU A 541 5.44 -6.84 3.17
N ALA A 542 6.49 -6.15 3.60
CA ALA A 542 7.46 -6.74 4.51
C ALA A 542 6.83 -6.98 5.88
N PRO A 543 7.29 -7.94 6.69
CA PRO A 543 6.88 -8.00 8.10
C PRO A 543 7.29 -6.74 8.86
N GLY A 544 6.45 -6.24 9.77
CA GLY A 544 6.74 -5.05 10.57
C GLY A 544 5.56 -4.09 10.72
N ASP A 545 5.87 -2.87 11.16
CA ASP A 545 4.87 -1.82 11.34
C ASP A 545 4.58 -1.07 10.04
N HIS A 546 3.31 -0.89 9.75
CA HIS A 546 2.80 -0.20 8.57
C HIS A 546 1.73 0.82 8.94
N VAL A 547 1.52 1.79 8.06
CA VAL A 547 0.40 2.73 8.11
C VAL A 547 -0.50 2.50 6.91
N VAL A 548 -1.78 2.20 7.14
CA VAL A 548 -2.79 2.23 6.08
C VAL A 548 -3.54 3.57 6.11
N SER A 549 -3.70 4.17 4.93
CA SER A 549 -4.50 5.36 4.68
C SER A 549 -5.67 5.01 3.76
N ILE A 550 -6.89 5.32 4.18
CA ILE A 550 -8.11 5.03 3.41
C ILE A 550 -8.56 6.28 2.68
N LEU A 551 -8.56 6.20 1.35
CA LEU A 551 -9.05 7.26 0.48
C LEU A 551 -10.35 6.85 -0.18
N VAL A 552 -11.33 7.74 -0.16
CA VAL A 552 -12.65 7.48 -0.75
C VAL A 552 -12.89 8.45 -1.88
N HIS A 553 -13.31 7.93 -3.03
CA HIS A 553 -13.81 8.76 -4.13
C HIS A 553 -15.32 8.90 -4.00
N PRO A 554 -15.81 10.08 -3.62
CA PRO A 554 -17.25 10.31 -3.48
C PRO A 554 -18.01 10.24 -4.81
N TRP A 555 -17.37 10.55 -5.94
CA TRP A 555 -17.91 10.38 -7.30
C TRP A 555 -16.76 10.15 -8.29
N GLN A 556 -17.11 9.76 -9.52
CA GLN A 556 -16.14 9.44 -10.58
C GLN A 556 -15.30 10.68 -10.94
N GLY A 557 -13.98 10.54 -10.94
CA GLY A 557 -13.05 11.64 -11.27
C GLY A 557 -12.99 12.77 -10.24
N GLY A 558 -13.62 12.62 -9.06
CA GLY A 558 -13.45 13.53 -7.94
C GLY A 558 -12.07 13.40 -7.29
N GLU A 559 -11.63 14.43 -6.56
CA GLU A 559 -10.41 14.32 -5.74
C GLU A 559 -10.67 13.35 -4.56
N PRO A 560 -9.83 12.33 -4.35
CA PRO A 560 -10.00 11.40 -3.24
C PRO A 560 -9.98 12.13 -1.89
N ARG A 561 -10.80 11.67 -0.96
CA ARG A 561 -10.86 12.21 0.41
C ARG A 561 -10.20 11.23 1.36
N LEU A 562 -9.18 11.67 2.08
CA LEU A 562 -8.58 10.89 3.16
C LEU A 562 -9.58 10.76 4.31
N ILE A 563 -10.09 9.55 4.55
CA ILE A 563 -11.04 9.28 5.63
C ILE A 563 -10.31 9.09 6.95
N MET A 564 -9.31 8.23 6.96
CA MET A 564 -8.52 7.95 8.14
C MET A 564 -7.21 7.26 7.82
N GLU A 565 -6.36 7.20 8.84
CA GLU A 565 -5.11 6.46 8.83
C GLU A 565 -5.04 5.59 10.08
N ARG A 566 -4.50 4.38 9.95
CA ARG A 566 -4.37 3.43 11.06
C ARG A 566 -3.04 2.69 10.96
N LYS A 567 -2.35 2.55 12.09
CA LYS A 567 -1.16 1.71 12.18
C LYS A 567 -1.56 0.25 12.38
N PHE A 568 -0.83 -0.66 11.77
CA PHE A 568 -0.94 -2.10 12.03
C PHE A 568 0.43 -2.76 11.91
N THR A 569 0.59 -3.92 12.55
CA THR A 569 1.82 -4.70 12.49
C THR A 569 1.54 -5.99 11.73
N LEU A 570 2.26 -6.22 10.64
CA LEU A 570 2.20 -7.46 9.88
C LEU A 570 3.18 -8.46 10.48
N ALA A 571 2.65 -9.53 11.08
CA ALA A 571 3.48 -10.61 11.60
C ALA A 571 4.19 -11.36 10.46
N PRO A 572 5.45 -11.80 10.67
CA PRO A 572 6.15 -12.63 9.69
C PRO A 572 5.36 -13.91 9.41
N PRO A 573 5.55 -14.53 8.23
CA PRO A 573 4.99 -15.86 7.98
C PRO A 573 5.52 -16.86 9.02
N PRO A 574 4.69 -17.83 9.44
CA PRO A 574 5.16 -18.88 10.32
C PRO A 574 6.32 -19.61 9.66
N THR A 575 7.33 -20.01 10.46
CA THR A 575 8.42 -20.85 9.96
C THR A 575 7.89 -22.24 9.61
N THR A 576 8.62 -22.98 8.78
CA THR A 576 8.28 -24.38 8.45
C THR A 576 8.12 -25.26 9.70
N GLU A 577 8.97 -25.03 10.70
CA GLU A 577 8.88 -25.66 12.03
C GLU A 577 7.57 -25.32 12.75
N GLN A 578 7.22 -24.03 12.84
CA GLN A 578 5.96 -23.60 13.44
C GLN A 578 4.75 -24.20 12.72
N ARG A 579 4.83 -24.33 11.40
CA ARG A 579 3.76 -24.94 10.58
C ARG A 579 3.62 -26.44 10.86
N ALA A 580 4.71 -27.18 10.96
CA ALA A 580 4.68 -28.60 11.32
C ALA A 580 4.13 -28.82 12.75
N VAL A 581 4.55 -28.00 13.73
CA VAL A 581 4.03 -28.05 15.10
C VAL A 581 2.54 -27.72 15.15
N GLN A 582 2.10 -26.69 14.41
CA GLN A 582 0.68 -26.34 14.29
C GLN A 582 -0.12 -27.51 13.70
N ALA A 583 0.39 -28.14 12.63
CA ALA A 583 -0.27 -29.28 11.99
C ALA A 583 -0.44 -30.47 12.95
N LEU A 584 0.56 -30.75 13.80
CA LEU A 584 0.48 -31.76 14.86
C LEU A 584 -0.55 -31.40 15.93
N ALA A 585 -0.61 -30.14 16.34
CA ALA A 585 -1.55 -29.66 17.35
C ALA A 585 -3.01 -29.75 16.87
N GLU A 586 -3.28 -29.35 15.63
CA GLU A 586 -4.61 -29.39 15.01
C GLU A 586 -5.15 -30.82 14.85
N ARG A 587 -4.26 -31.80 14.72
CA ARG A 587 -4.60 -33.23 14.55
C ARG A 587 -4.69 -33.99 15.87
N GLN A 588 -4.20 -33.42 16.98
CA GLN A 588 -4.31 -34.06 18.29
C GLN A 588 -5.74 -33.93 18.82
N GLN A 589 -6.35 -35.06 19.14
CA GLN A 589 -7.70 -35.09 19.71
C GLN A 589 -7.69 -34.50 21.13
N ALA A 590 -8.83 -33.98 21.57
CA ALA A 590 -8.96 -33.35 22.89
C ALA A 590 -8.44 -34.21 24.07
N PRO A 591 -8.61 -35.56 24.09
CA PRO A 591 -8.04 -36.42 25.12
C PRO A 591 -6.51 -36.60 25.07
N GLY A 592 -5.84 -36.12 24.02
CA GLY A 592 -4.38 -36.13 23.91
C GLY A 592 -3.78 -37.14 22.92
N TYR A 593 -4.59 -37.84 22.12
CA TYR A 593 -4.12 -38.84 21.16
C TYR A 593 -4.23 -38.38 19.70
N TRP A 594 -3.45 -39.00 18.82
CA TRP A 594 -3.59 -38.94 17.36
C TRP A 594 -4.23 -40.21 16.82
N LEU A 595 -4.94 -40.10 15.70
CA LEU A 595 -5.52 -41.22 14.98
C LEU A 595 -4.52 -41.76 13.95
N THR A 596 -4.64 -43.04 13.64
CA THR A 596 -3.85 -43.70 12.60
C THR A 596 -4.70 -43.93 11.36
N ASP A 597 -4.15 -43.62 10.18
CA ASP A 597 -4.77 -43.95 8.91
C ASP A 597 -4.41 -45.37 8.49
N PHE A 598 -5.36 -46.09 7.89
CA PHE A 598 -5.08 -47.38 7.26
C PHE A 598 -5.76 -47.54 5.91
N THR A 599 -5.15 -48.37 5.07
CA THR A 599 -5.62 -48.71 3.72
C THR A 599 -5.59 -50.22 3.50
N SER A 600 -6.30 -50.72 2.48
CA SER A 600 -6.30 -52.15 2.13
C SER A 600 -5.12 -52.57 1.23
N GLY A 601 -4.29 -51.62 0.80
CA GLY A 601 -3.17 -51.84 -0.11
C GLY A 601 -2.05 -50.82 0.10
N THR A 602 -0.96 -50.95 -0.66
CA THR A 602 0.26 -50.14 -0.51
C THR A 602 0.16 -48.72 -1.06
N ALA A 603 -1.03 -48.28 -1.47
CA ALA A 603 -1.30 -46.90 -1.90
C ALA A 603 -2.07 -46.15 -0.80
N PHE A 604 -1.70 -44.90 -0.54
CA PHE A 604 -2.37 -44.03 0.43
C PHE A 604 -3.62 -43.37 -0.18
N GLU A 605 -4.64 -44.19 -0.45
CA GLU A 605 -5.92 -43.78 -1.03
C GLU A 605 -7.06 -44.48 -0.27
N GLN A 606 -8.27 -43.88 -0.28
CA GLN A 606 -9.46 -44.44 0.38
C GLN A 606 -9.23 -44.79 1.86
N THR A 607 -8.53 -43.90 2.58
CA THR A 607 -8.10 -44.13 3.95
C THR A 607 -9.27 -44.24 4.92
N ARG A 608 -9.06 -44.99 5.99
CA ARG A 608 -9.93 -45.04 7.17
C ARG A 608 -9.09 -44.77 8.41
N GLN A 609 -9.73 -44.23 9.44
CA GLN A 609 -9.06 -43.89 10.69
C GLN A 609 -9.43 -44.85 11.81
N GLU A 610 -8.45 -45.16 12.66
CA GLU A 610 -8.64 -45.86 13.92
C GLU A 610 -7.76 -45.25 15.01
N LEU A 611 -8.16 -45.47 16.26
CA LEU A 611 -7.36 -45.11 17.42
C LEU A 611 -6.44 -46.28 17.78
N ASN A 612 -5.15 -46.01 17.96
CA ASN A 612 -4.26 -46.98 18.61
C ASN A 612 -3.30 -46.32 19.61
N THR A 613 -2.80 -47.12 20.56
CA THR A 613 -1.75 -46.73 21.51
C THR A 613 -0.39 -46.66 20.85
N TYR A 614 -0.17 -47.47 19.81
CA TYR A 614 1.12 -47.64 19.15
C TYR A 614 1.66 -46.34 18.53
N LEU A 615 0.92 -45.70 17.61
CA LEU A 615 1.32 -44.45 16.97
C LEU A 615 1.61 -43.38 18.04
N ASN A 616 0.74 -43.28 19.03
CA ASN A 616 0.87 -42.31 20.11
C ASN A 616 2.17 -42.53 20.92
N ALA A 617 2.54 -43.78 21.20
CA ALA A 617 3.80 -44.09 21.87
C ALA A 617 5.02 -43.77 21.00
N VAL A 618 4.95 -44.06 19.69
CA VAL A 618 5.99 -43.69 18.71
C VAL A 618 6.16 -42.17 18.62
N MET A 619 5.06 -41.43 18.52
CA MET A 619 5.06 -39.96 18.46
C MET A 619 5.72 -39.34 19.69
N VAL A 620 5.36 -39.82 20.88
CA VAL A 620 6.01 -39.38 22.13
C VAL A 620 7.50 -39.62 22.06
N ASP A 621 7.93 -40.79 21.61
CA ASP A 621 9.34 -41.15 21.54
C ASP A 621 10.13 -40.32 20.54
N VAL A 622 9.62 -40.13 19.32
CA VAL A 622 10.28 -39.36 18.25
C VAL A 622 10.41 -37.88 18.63
N LEU A 623 9.37 -37.29 19.23
CA LEU A 623 9.36 -35.86 19.59
C LEU A 623 10.04 -35.56 20.93
N SER A 624 10.14 -36.55 21.84
CA SER A 624 10.72 -36.36 23.18
C SER A 624 12.05 -35.61 23.20
N PRO A 625 13.04 -35.93 22.33
CA PRO A 625 14.36 -35.35 22.50
C PRO A 625 14.51 -33.97 21.83
N MET A 626 13.43 -33.39 21.31
CA MET A 626 13.36 -32.01 20.79
C MET A 626 12.19 -31.21 21.40
N ALA A 627 11.54 -31.76 22.43
CA ALA A 627 10.23 -31.28 22.88
C ALA A 627 10.26 -29.82 23.38
N ASN A 628 11.34 -29.42 24.06
CA ASN A 628 11.47 -28.07 24.60
C ASN A 628 11.77 -27.06 23.47
N GLU A 629 12.65 -27.43 22.56
CA GLU A 629 13.12 -26.58 21.47
C GLU A 629 12.02 -26.35 20.43
N ALA A 630 11.24 -27.39 20.10
CA ALA A 630 10.08 -27.27 19.23
C ALA A 630 8.83 -26.69 19.92
N GLY A 631 8.89 -26.44 21.24
CA GLY A 631 7.78 -25.87 22.00
C GLY A 631 6.56 -26.79 22.14
N VAL A 632 6.77 -28.11 22.21
CA VAL A 632 5.70 -29.12 22.32
C VAL A 632 5.60 -29.90 23.65
N PRO A 633 6.13 -29.45 24.81
CA PRO A 633 6.11 -30.27 26.03
C PRO A 633 4.68 -30.57 26.52
N ASP A 634 3.75 -29.61 26.41
CA ASP A 634 2.35 -29.79 26.82
C ASP A 634 1.61 -30.78 25.91
N MET A 635 1.91 -30.74 24.61
CA MET A 635 1.35 -31.67 23.62
C MET A 635 1.77 -33.11 23.95
N LEU A 636 3.04 -33.32 24.26
CA LEU A 636 3.55 -34.64 24.66
C LEU A 636 3.07 -35.06 26.04
N MET A 637 2.88 -34.12 26.99
CA MET A 637 2.34 -34.42 28.31
C MET A 637 0.92 -34.98 28.21
N ARG A 638 0.07 -34.41 27.34
CA ARG A 638 -1.27 -34.95 27.08
C ARG A 638 -1.22 -36.36 26.50
N ALA A 639 -0.35 -36.59 25.52
CA ALA A 639 -0.17 -37.92 24.93
C ALA A 639 0.33 -38.95 25.95
N ARG A 640 1.30 -38.59 26.80
CA ARG A 640 1.76 -39.45 27.90
C ARG A 640 0.64 -39.78 28.87
N ARG A 641 -0.16 -38.80 29.29
CA ARG A 641 -1.30 -39.04 30.17
C ARG A 641 -2.29 -40.02 29.54
N TYR A 642 -2.66 -39.79 28.28
CA TYR A 642 -3.53 -40.71 27.54
C TYR A 642 -2.99 -42.14 27.52
N LEU A 643 -1.69 -42.32 27.23
CA LEU A 643 -1.04 -43.63 27.18
C LEU A 643 -0.96 -44.30 28.55
N THR A 644 -0.59 -43.55 29.60
CA THR A 644 -0.55 -44.06 30.97
C THR A 644 -1.93 -44.56 31.42
N ASP A 645 -3.00 -43.87 31.03
CA ASP A 645 -4.38 -44.26 31.34
C ASP A 645 -4.80 -45.57 30.62
N GLN A 646 -4.04 -46.03 29.62
CA GLN A 646 -4.30 -47.30 28.93
C GLN A 646 -3.70 -48.52 29.64
N ILE A 647 -2.87 -48.33 30.68
CA ILE A 647 -2.29 -49.43 31.45
C ILE A 647 -3.40 -50.07 32.29
N GLU A 648 -3.72 -51.32 32.00
CA GLU A 648 -4.75 -52.09 32.72
C GLU A 648 -4.31 -52.47 34.14
N PRO A 649 -5.22 -52.90 35.03
CA PRO A 649 -4.85 -53.39 36.36
C PRO A 649 -3.83 -54.55 36.37
N GLY A 650 -3.73 -55.31 35.27
CA GLY A 650 -2.71 -56.34 35.08
C GLY A 650 -1.37 -55.82 34.51
N GLY A 651 -1.27 -54.51 34.28
CA GLY A 651 -0.13 -53.84 33.66
C GLY A 651 -0.03 -53.99 32.15
N LEU A 652 -0.94 -54.72 31.51
CA LEU A 652 -0.93 -54.91 30.05
C LEU A 652 -1.59 -53.72 29.34
N VAL A 653 -1.24 -53.54 28.07
CA VAL A 653 -1.81 -52.52 27.19
C VAL A 653 -2.35 -53.18 25.94
N ARG A 654 -3.43 -52.62 25.40
CA ARG A 654 -4.07 -53.06 24.17
C ARG A 654 -3.86 -52.03 23.08
N TYR A 655 -3.62 -52.50 21.87
CA TYR A 655 -3.52 -51.67 20.67
C TYR A 655 -4.63 -50.61 20.53
N HIS A 656 -5.92 -50.91 20.71
CA HIS A 656 -7.01 -49.91 20.60
C HIS A 656 -7.33 -49.14 21.91
N GLY A 657 -6.54 -49.36 22.96
CA GLY A 657 -6.82 -48.86 24.31
C GLY A 657 -7.76 -49.77 25.11
N ARG A 658 -8.18 -49.28 26.28
CA ARG A 658 -8.93 -50.09 27.25
C ARG A 658 -10.30 -50.54 26.72
N PRO A 659 -10.79 -51.74 27.09
CA PRO A 659 -12.09 -52.25 26.66
C PRO A 659 -13.30 -51.39 27.05
N ASP A 660 -13.17 -50.60 28.12
CA ASP A 660 -14.19 -49.69 28.64
C ASP A 660 -14.08 -48.27 28.07
N ALA A 661 -13.14 -48.01 27.16
CA ALA A 661 -13.00 -46.71 26.53
C ALA A 661 -14.19 -46.42 25.59
N PRO A 662 -14.70 -45.16 25.55
CA PRO A 662 -15.84 -44.78 24.70
C PRO A 662 -15.56 -44.89 23.19
N THR A 663 -14.28 -45.04 22.82
CA THR A 663 -13.82 -45.22 21.44
C THR A 663 -13.99 -46.65 20.93
N ILE A 664 -14.21 -47.62 21.83
CA ILE A 664 -14.46 -49.02 21.48
C ILE A 664 -15.83 -49.13 20.79
N GLY A 665 -15.86 -49.78 19.63
CA GLY A 665 -17.03 -49.92 18.76
C GLY A 665 -17.17 -48.80 17.70
N THR A 666 -16.38 -47.73 17.80
CA THR A 666 -16.41 -46.61 16.82
C THR A 666 -15.07 -46.40 16.13
N LEU A 667 -13.98 -46.30 16.90
CA LEU A 667 -12.60 -46.06 16.41
C LEU A 667 -11.70 -47.28 16.59
N GLY A 668 -12.25 -48.42 17.01
CA GLY A 668 -11.54 -49.65 17.29
C GLY A 668 -12.43 -50.65 18.02
N CYS A 669 -11.84 -51.68 18.56
CA CYS A 669 -12.51 -52.74 19.32
C CYS A 669 -11.63 -53.21 20.47
N ALA A 670 -12.18 -53.95 21.43
CA ALA A 670 -11.45 -54.43 22.61
C ALA A 670 -10.47 -55.57 22.24
N ILE A 671 -9.43 -55.22 21.48
CA ILE A 671 -8.43 -56.15 20.97
C ILE A 671 -7.60 -56.74 22.11
N THR A 672 -7.19 -58.00 22.00
CA THR A 672 -6.36 -58.69 22.98
C THR A 672 -5.08 -57.89 23.30
N PRO A 673 -4.62 -57.82 24.57
CA PRO A 673 -3.38 -57.12 24.91
C PRO A 673 -2.17 -57.77 24.24
N ASP A 674 -1.19 -56.96 23.88
CA ASP A 674 -0.04 -57.40 23.09
C ASP A 674 1.29 -56.90 23.69
N ALA A 675 2.36 -57.57 23.26
CA ALA A 675 3.71 -57.33 23.74
C ALA A 675 4.29 -56.00 23.23
N ASP A 676 3.85 -55.50 22.07
CA ASP A 676 4.40 -54.30 21.45
C ASP A 676 3.94 -53.05 22.20
N ASP A 677 2.62 -52.86 22.26
CA ASP A 677 1.98 -51.75 22.94
C ASP A 677 2.30 -51.74 24.44
N THR A 678 2.30 -52.91 25.09
CA THR A 678 2.70 -53.03 26.51
C THR A 678 4.14 -52.55 26.69
N ALA A 679 5.08 -52.98 25.84
CA ALA A 679 6.48 -52.60 25.98
C ALA A 679 6.71 -51.11 25.72
N LEU A 680 6.11 -50.57 24.64
CA LEU A 680 6.27 -49.17 24.26
C LEU A 680 5.67 -48.23 25.30
N VAL A 681 4.43 -48.47 25.75
CA VAL A 681 3.76 -47.59 26.72
C VAL A 681 4.49 -47.57 28.05
N TRP A 682 4.93 -48.70 28.58
CA TRP A 682 5.74 -48.71 29.80
C TRP A 682 7.08 -47.99 29.64
N ARG A 683 7.66 -47.98 28.44
CA ARG A 683 8.92 -47.27 28.17
C ARG A 683 8.75 -45.75 28.09
N VAL A 684 7.68 -45.28 27.44
CA VAL A 684 7.50 -43.85 27.12
C VAL A 684 6.50 -43.14 28.01
N ALA A 685 5.57 -43.84 28.66
CA ALA A 685 4.56 -43.26 29.54
C ALA A 685 4.27 -44.17 30.74
N PRO A 686 5.29 -44.52 31.56
CA PRO A 686 5.12 -45.46 32.67
C PRO A 686 4.11 -44.94 33.69
N SER A 687 3.33 -45.86 34.27
CA SER A 687 2.47 -45.54 35.42
C SER A 687 3.30 -45.12 36.62
N THR A 688 2.74 -44.20 37.43
CA THR A 688 3.27 -43.86 38.75
C THR A 688 3.15 -45.04 39.72
N ASP A 689 2.14 -45.91 39.51
CA ASP A 689 2.02 -47.17 40.23
C ASP A 689 2.89 -48.24 39.58
N ARG A 690 4.15 -48.31 40.03
CA ARG A 690 5.14 -49.28 39.55
C ARG A 690 4.81 -50.73 39.95
N MET A 691 3.83 -50.97 40.86
CA MET A 691 3.42 -52.33 41.20
C MET A 691 2.75 -53.06 40.03
N LEU A 692 2.20 -52.31 39.06
CA LEU A 692 1.57 -52.86 37.86
C LEU A 692 2.57 -53.42 36.85
N LEU A 693 3.84 -53.02 36.90
CA LEU A 693 4.86 -53.46 35.93
C LEU A 693 5.28 -54.92 36.14
N ALA A 694 5.40 -55.37 37.39
CA ALA A 694 5.85 -56.74 37.68
C ALA A 694 4.89 -57.82 37.11
N PRO A 695 3.55 -57.70 37.26
CA PRO A 695 2.60 -58.57 36.57
C PRO A 695 2.70 -58.54 35.04
N ALA A 696 2.96 -57.37 34.44
CA ALA A 696 3.13 -57.23 32.99
C ALA A 696 4.38 -57.99 32.49
N LEU A 697 5.53 -57.81 33.17
CA LEU A 697 6.77 -58.52 32.86
C LEU A 697 6.63 -60.04 33.06
N ALA A 698 5.94 -60.47 34.12
CA ALA A 698 5.66 -61.88 34.36
C ALA A 698 4.78 -62.47 33.24
N THR A 699 3.79 -61.73 32.75
CA THR A 699 2.95 -62.16 31.63
C THR A 699 3.76 -62.23 30.33
N LEU A 700 4.59 -61.23 30.02
CA LEU A 700 5.51 -61.29 28.88
C LEU A 700 6.38 -62.56 28.93
N ALA A 701 6.96 -62.87 30.09
CA ALA A 701 7.77 -64.07 30.28
C ALA A 701 6.98 -65.38 30.04
N GLN A 702 5.68 -65.43 30.38
CA GLN A 702 4.82 -66.59 30.11
C GLN A 702 4.62 -66.84 28.60
N TYR A 703 4.61 -65.78 27.78
CA TYR A 703 4.46 -65.86 26.33
C TYR A 703 5.80 -65.89 25.57
N ARG A 704 6.87 -66.32 26.24
CA ARG A 704 8.18 -66.52 25.62
C ARG A 704 8.26 -67.89 24.94
N ARG A 705 8.67 -67.90 23.67
CA ARG A 705 8.96 -69.10 22.86
C ARG A 705 10.22 -69.81 23.36
N ALA A 706 10.36 -71.08 23.01
CA ALA A 706 11.54 -71.89 23.33
C ALA A 706 12.84 -71.36 22.69
N ASP A 707 12.75 -70.63 21.58
CA ASP A 707 13.90 -69.97 20.93
C ASP A 707 14.28 -68.62 21.56
N GLY A 708 13.51 -68.17 22.56
CA GLY A 708 13.79 -66.99 23.37
C GLY A 708 13.05 -65.73 22.96
N LEU A 709 12.30 -65.74 21.85
CA LEU A 709 11.49 -64.61 21.37
C LEU A 709 10.13 -64.56 22.08
N TYR A 710 9.53 -63.38 22.20
CA TYR A 710 8.22 -63.16 22.81
C TYR A 710 7.12 -63.19 21.76
N ARG A 711 6.00 -63.86 22.06
CA ARG A 711 4.81 -63.84 21.20
C ARG A 711 4.10 -62.49 21.28
N THR A 712 3.35 -62.17 20.24
CA THR A 712 2.63 -60.90 20.11
C THR A 712 1.49 -60.77 21.11
N TRP A 713 0.56 -61.72 21.12
CA TRP A 713 -0.66 -61.66 21.94
C TRP A 713 -0.47 -62.30 23.31
N LEU A 714 -0.83 -61.58 24.37
CA LEU A 714 -0.60 -61.92 25.78
C LEU A 714 -1.83 -62.57 26.44
N ALA A 715 -2.50 -63.44 25.68
CA ALA A 715 -3.64 -64.22 26.15
C ALA A 715 -3.64 -65.62 25.51
N PRO A 716 -4.32 -66.61 26.12
CA PRO A 716 -4.57 -67.88 25.45
C PRO A 716 -5.57 -67.67 24.30
N THR A 717 -5.47 -68.50 23.27
CA THR A 717 -6.22 -68.38 22.01
C THR A 717 -7.74 -68.32 22.20
N GLU A 718 -8.27 -69.00 23.23
CA GLU A 718 -9.70 -69.04 23.54
C GLU A 718 -10.21 -67.71 24.10
N ARG A 719 -9.31 -66.80 24.48
CA ARG A 719 -9.60 -65.46 24.99
C ARG A 719 -9.26 -64.35 24.00
N TYR A 720 -8.98 -64.70 22.74
CA TYR A 720 -8.74 -63.73 21.69
C TYR A 720 -10.00 -62.91 21.41
N GLN A 721 -9.84 -61.60 21.36
CA GLN A 721 -10.90 -60.64 21.16
C GLN A 721 -10.50 -59.71 20.04
N CYS A 722 -11.40 -59.51 19.09
CA CYS A 722 -11.22 -58.63 17.94
C CYS A 722 -9.87 -58.83 17.20
N LEU A 723 -9.49 -60.09 16.98
CA LEU A 723 -8.34 -60.47 16.18
C LEU A 723 -8.79 -61.12 14.88
N ASP A 724 -8.10 -60.77 13.81
CA ASP A 724 -8.09 -61.50 12.53
C ASP A 724 -6.69 -62.14 12.39
N PRO A 725 -6.45 -63.29 13.05
CA PRO A 725 -5.13 -63.92 13.05
C PRO A 725 -4.77 -64.42 11.66
N GLY A 726 -3.50 -64.29 11.29
CA GLY A 726 -2.97 -64.90 10.08
C GLY A 726 -2.63 -66.37 10.26
N ARG A 727 -1.67 -66.85 9.48
CA ARG A 727 -1.28 -68.27 9.42
C ARG A 727 -0.74 -68.80 10.74
N ASP A 728 0.08 -68.00 11.44
CA ASP A 728 0.41 -68.24 12.84
C ASP A 728 -0.54 -67.38 13.69
N PRO A 729 -1.40 -67.97 14.52
CA PRO A 729 -2.35 -67.19 15.32
C PRO A 729 -1.68 -66.36 16.43
N ASN A 730 -0.42 -66.62 16.77
CA ASN A 730 0.32 -65.82 17.74
C ASN A 730 1.82 -65.73 17.41
N PRO A 731 2.17 -65.00 16.34
CA PRO A 731 3.54 -64.96 15.85
C PRO A 731 4.45 -64.19 16.82
N ALA A 732 5.74 -64.46 16.71
CA ALA A 732 6.74 -63.48 17.16
C ALA A 732 7.15 -62.65 15.94
N ASP A 733 7.32 -61.35 16.13
CA ASP A 733 7.78 -60.44 15.09
C ASP A 733 9.01 -59.65 15.56
N LEU A 734 9.99 -59.47 14.68
CA LEU A 734 11.25 -58.79 14.99
C LEU A 734 11.07 -57.35 15.46
N GLY A 735 10.18 -56.57 14.84
CA GLY A 735 9.91 -55.20 15.26
C GLY A 735 9.33 -55.14 16.67
N ILE A 736 8.41 -56.04 16.99
CA ILE A 736 7.88 -56.19 18.36
C ILE A 736 9.01 -56.54 19.34
N GLN A 737 9.92 -57.45 18.96
CA GLN A 737 11.05 -57.81 19.82
C GLN A 737 11.97 -56.62 20.12
N MET A 738 12.14 -55.69 19.17
CA MET A 738 12.94 -54.48 19.38
C MET A 738 12.33 -53.62 20.49
N HIS A 739 11.01 -53.47 20.51
CA HIS A 739 10.32 -52.70 21.56
C HIS A 739 10.35 -53.41 22.93
N VAL A 740 10.12 -54.72 22.96
CA VAL A 740 10.27 -55.53 24.18
C VAL A 740 11.71 -55.43 24.71
N PHE A 741 12.71 -55.53 23.84
CA PHE A 741 14.12 -55.35 24.21
C PHE A 741 14.36 -53.98 24.84
N MET A 742 13.82 -52.90 24.28
CA MET A 742 14.02 -51.55 24.81
C MET A 742 13.38 -51.34 26.19
N LEU A 743 12.28 -52.04 26.50
CA LEU A 743 11.73 -52.08 27.87
C LEU A 743 12.64 -52.89 28.79
N LEU A 744 12.99 -54.12 28.41
CA LEU A 744 13.84 -55.00 29.22
C LEU A 744 15.23 -54.41 29.45
N ALA A 745 15.80 -53.68 28.51
CA ALA A 745 17.11 -53.05 28.68
C ALA A 745 17.13 -52.08 29.88
N LYS A 746 15.97 -51.51 30.24
CA LYS A 746 15.80 -50.66 31.42
C LYS A 746 15.43 -51.46 32.68
N GLU A 747 14.56 -52.46 32.55
CA GLU A 747 13.90 -53.13 33.69
C GLU A 747 14.50 -54.50 34.05
N ASP A 748 15.06 -55.23 33.09
CA ASP A 748 15.72 -56.54 33.24
C ASP A 748 16.87 -56.72 32.21
N PRO A 749 18.06 -56.11 32.46
CA PRO A 749 19.18 -56.15 31.51
C PRO A 749 19.66 -57.57 31.13
N PRO A 750 19.71 -58.56 32.04
CA PRO A 750 19.99 -59.96 31.65
C PRO A 750 19.00 -60.53 30.63
N ALA A 751 17.70 -60.32 30.83
CA ALA A 751 16.68 -60.78 29.87
C ALA A 751 16.80 -60.03 28.53
N ALA A 752 17.13 -58.73 28.56
CA ALA A 752 17.38 -57.94 27.35
C ALA A 752 18.56 -58.50 26.55
N LYS A 753 19.68 -58.84 27.21
CA LYS A 753 20.84 -59.44 26.54
C LYS A 753 20.48 -60.78 25.90
N ALA A 754 19.76 -61.64 26.61
CA ALA A 754 19.32 -62.93 26.07
C ALA A 754 18.36 -62.76 24.88
N LEU A 755 17.49 -61.74 24.91
CA LEU A 755 16.60 -61.41 23.79
C LEU A 755 17.38 -60.88 22.58
N CYS A 756 18.39 -60.03 22.78
CA CYS A 756 19.26 -59.56 21.71
C CYS A 756 19.97 -60.72 20.98
N GLU A 757 20.49 -61.69 21.73
CA GLU A 757 21.11 -62.90 21.18
C GLU A 757 20.10 -63.76 20.40
N ALA A 758 18.87 -63.88 20.90
CA ALA A 758 17.79 -64.59 20.22
C ALA A 758 17.37 -63.90 18.92
N MET A 759 17.17 -62.59 18.93
CA MET A 759 16.89 -61.79 17.73
C MET A 759 18.01 -61.94 16.69
N THR A 760 19.27 -61.87 17.12
CA THR A 760 20.44 -62.01 16.22
C THR A 760 20.46 -63.38 15.53
N ARG A 761 20.13 -64.47 16.24
CA ARG A 761 20.05 -65.80 15.64
C ARG A 761 18.89 -65.95 14.67
N LYS A 762 17.80 -65.21 14.88
CA LYS A 762 16.52 -65.38 14.18
C LYS A 762 16.24 -64.34 13.09
N ALA A 763 16.99 -63.25 13.01
CA ALA A 763 16.72 -62.15 12.09
C ALA A 763 16.67 -62.55 10.59
N ALA A 764 17.32 -63.65 10.20
CA ALA A 764 17.27 -64.17 8.84
C ALA A 764 16.09 -65.14 8.58
N ASP A 765 15.41 -65.61 9.62
CA ASP A 765 14.32 -66.58 9.51
C ASP A 765 13.05 -65.88 9.01
N GLY A 766 12.28 -66.54 8.12
CA GLY A 766 11.09 -65.94 7.53
C GLY A 766 9.88 -65.87 8.46
N ASP A 767 9.82 -66.71 9.51
CA ASP A 767 8.67 -66.82 10.42
C ASP A 767 8.57 -65.68 11.44
N VAL A 768 9.58 -64.81 11.50
CA VAL A 768 9.68 -63.70 12.45
C VAL A 768 9.51 -62.32 11.81
N TRP A 769 9.09 -62.27 10.55
CA TRP A 769 8.78 -61.05 9.80
C TRP A 769 7.29 -61.03 9.45
N VAL A 770 6.49 -60.38 10.28
CA VAL A 770 5.02 -60.39 10.17
C VAL A 770 4.43 -58.99 10.02
N TYR A 771 4.60 -58.11 11.01
CA TYR A 771 3.93 -56.80 11.04
C TYR A 771 4.76 -55.68 10.42
N TYR A 772 6.10 -55.86 10.41
CA TYR A 772 7.04 -54.86 9.90
C TYR A 772 7.75 -55.31 8.61
N ALA A 773 7.31 -56.43 8.03
CA ALA A 773 8.00 -57.10 6.92
C ALA A 773 8.26 -56.18 5.71
N ASP A 774 7.29 -55.30 5.41
CA ASP A 774 7.31 -54.35 4.30
C ASP A 774 7.25 -52.87 4.76
N ALA A 775 7.57 -52.61 6.04
CA ALA A 775 7.55 -51.27 6.65
C ALA A 775 8.90 -50.93 7.32
N PRO A 776 9.98 -50.72 6.52
CA PRO A 776 11.31 -50.48 7.06
C PRO A 776 11.51 -49.22 7.91
N PRO A 777 10.75 -48.10 7.78
CA PRO A 777 11.07 -46.87 8.52
C PRO A 777 11.24 -47.07 10.04
N LEU A 778 10.30 -47.76 10.68
CA LEU A 778 10.35 -48.01 12.13
C LEU A 778 11.46 -48.97 12.53
N LEU A 779 11.72 -50.00 11.73
CA LEU A 779 12.83 -50.92 11.97
C LEU A 779 14.16 -50.20 11.93
N ILE A 780 14.36 -49.35 10.92
CA ILE A 780 15.58 -48.54 10.79
C ILE A 780 15.69 -47.67 12.03
N LEU A 781 14.66 -46.88 12.38
CA LEU A 781 14.67 -46.01 13.55
C LEU A 781 15.11 -46.77 14.82
N ARG A 782 14.53 -47.95 15.08
CA ARG A 782 14.80 -48.76 16.27
C ARG A 782 16.18 -49.42 16.28
N LEU A 783 16.79 -49.70 15.14
CA LEU A 783 18.16 -50.21 15.10
C LEU A 783 19.16 -49.27 15.79
N ALA A 784 18.97 -47.96 15.67
CA ALA A 784 19.82 -47.00 16.38
C ALA A 784 19.60 -47.06 17.90
N ASP A 785 18.35 -47.16 18.35
CA ASP A 785 18.03 -47.28 19.77
C ASP A 785 18.60 -48.55 20.38
N LEU A 786 18.49 -49.68 19.67
CA LEU A 786 19.05 -50.96 20.09
C LEU A 786 20.58 -50.88 20.22
N ARG A 787 21.26 -50.27 19.24
CA ARG A 787 22.71 -50.04 19.30
C ARG A 787 23.09 -49.21 20.54
N LYS A 788 22.38 -48.11 20.81
CA LYS A 788 22.60 -47.26 21.99
C LYS A 788 22.36 -48.01 23.31
N ALA A 789 21.41 -48.94 23.32
CA ALA A 789 21.10 -49.80 24.46
C ALA A 789 21.96 -51.09 24.53
N GLY A 790 23.01 -51.21 23.71
CA GLY A 790 23.99 -52.31 23.78
C GLY A 790 23.63 -53.57 22.99
N CYS A 791 22.66 -53.50 22.07
CA CYS A 791 22.31 -54.59 21.16
C CYS A 791 22.65 -54.25 19.70
N PRO A 792 23.81 -54.71 19.17
CA PRO A 792 24.22 -54.46 17.80
C PRO A 792 23.52 -55.41 16.80
N LEU A 793 22.18 -55.39 16.78
CA LEU A 793 21.39 -56.24 15.89
C LEU A 793 21.63 -55.87 14.43
N GLN A 794 21.88 -56.87 13.59
CA GLN A 794 22.00 -56.70 12.13
C GLN A 794 20.81 -57.36 11.45
N LEU A 795 20.15 -56.62 10.56
CA LEU A 795 19.02 -57.11 9.79
C LEU A 795 19.42 -57.36 8.32
N PRO A 796 18.78 -58.32 7.62
CA PRO A 796 18.99 -58.50 6.19
C PRO A 796 18.71 -57.22 5.41
N SER A 797 19.54 -56.86 4.43
CA SER A 797 19.36 -55.62 3.65
C SER A 797 18.01 -55.56 2.91
N SER A 798 17.40 -56.71 2.59
CA SER A 798 16.06 -56.77 2.00
C SER A 798 14.96 -56.25 2.94
N ARG A 799 15.19 -56.23 4.26
CA ARG A 799 14.26 -55.72 5.29
C ARG A 799 14.49 -54.24 5.64
N LEU A 800 15.54 -53.64 5.10
CA LEU A 800 15.86 -52.21 5.28
C LEU A 800 15.56 -51.39 4.02
N ARG A 801 15.06 -52.02 2.96
CA ARG A 801 14.66 -51.38 1.70
C ARG A 801 13.15 -51.48 1.56
N THR A 802 12.55 -50.45 0.98
CA THR A 802 11.12 -50.46 0.64
C THR A 802 10.92 -50.81 -0.83
N THR A 803 9.82 -51.52 -1.12
CA THR A 803 9.28 -51.67 -2.48
C THR A 803 7.98 -50.90 -2.66
N VAL A 804 7.48 -50.26 -1.59
CA VAL A 804 6.28 -49.44 -1.59
C VAL A 804 6.62 -48.06 -2.14
N PRO A 805 6.01 -47.64 -3.27
CA PRO A 805 6.33 -46.39 -3.92
C PRO A 805 6.21 -45.18 -2.99
N GLY A 806 7.23 -44.33 -2.98
CA GLY A 806 7.23 -43.07 -2.26
C GLY A 806 7.66 -43.19 -0.79
N GLN A 807 7.96 -44.38 -0.29
CA GLN A 807 8.50 -44.59 1.06
C GLN A 807 10.01 -44.42 1.14
N GLU A 808 10.72 -44.35 0.00
CA GLU A 808 12.18 -44.15 -0.05
C GLU A 808 12.60 -42.85 0.65
N ILE A 809 11.74 -41.83 0.58
CA ILE A 809 11.97 -40.53 1.22
C ILE A 809 12.03 -40.65 2.75
N TRP A 810 11.18 -41.49 3.34
CA TRP A 810 11.10 -41.69 4.80
C TRP A 810 12.21 -42.60 5.32
N VAL A 811 12.54 -43.65 4.55
CA VAL A 811 13.74 -44.46 4.78
C VAL A 811 14.97 -43.56 4.81
N ARG A 812 15.13 -42.70 3.81
CA ARG A 812 16.28 -41.79 3.74
C ARG A 812 16.29 -40.74 4.85
N ALA A 813 15.14 -40.18 5.20
CA ALA A 813 15.03 -39.22 6.30
C ALA A 813 15.51 -39.80 7.63
N ILE A 814 15.16 -41.06 7.91
CA ILE A 814 15.58 -41.75 9.15
C ILE A 814 17.06 -42.13 9.09
N GLU A 815 17.59 -42.57 7.94
CA GLU A 815 19.03 -42.82 7.78
C GLU A 815 19.85 -41.55 8.05
N LEU A 816 19.43 -40.41 7.49
CA LEU A 816 20.09 -39.12 7.72
C LEU A 816 20.00 -38.72 9.19
N LEU A 817 18.83 -38.88 9.82
CA LEU A 817 18.64 -38.64 11.25
C LEU A 817 19.65 -39.44 12.09
N GLN A 818 19.84 -40.73 11.77
CA GLN A 818 20.79 -41.58 12.48
C GLN A 818 22.24 -41.14 12.31
N LEU A 819 22.65 -40.81 11.07
CA LEU A 819 24.00 -40.31 10.80
C LEU A 819 24.28 -39.04 11.61
N THR A 820 23.29 -38.15 11.72
CA THR A 820 23.40 -36.92 12.49
C THR A 820 23.43 -37.16 13.99
N GLU A 821 22.55 -38.03 14.52
CA GLU A 821 22.52 -38.36 15.95
C GLU A 821 23.80 -39.06 16.44
N ASP A 822 24.31 -40.03 15.66
CA ASP A 822 25.51 -40.81 15.93
C ASP A 822 26.80 -39.97 15.79
N GLY A 823 26.69 -38.71 15.29
CA GLY A 823 27.82 -37.81 15.08
C GLY A 823 28.71 -38.20 13.89
N ALA A 824 28.18 -39.02 12.98
CA ALA A 824 28.85 -39.48 11.76
C ALA A 824 28.53 -38.62 10.52
N ALA A 825 27.65 -37.63 10.65
CA ALA A 825 27.27 -36.73 9.56
C ALA A 825 28.45 -35.88 9.07
N THR A 826 28.61 -35.83 7.75
CA THR A 826 29.54 -34.94 7.03
C THR A 826 28.84 -33.65 6.60
N ALA A 827 29.59 -32.68 6.08
CA ALA A 827 29.01 -31.49 5.44
C ALA A 827 28.02 -31.86 4.32
N ASP A 828 28.37 -32.86 3.49
CA ASP A 828 27.49 -33.37 2.44
C ASP A 828 26.21 -34.01 3.01
N THR A 829 26.33 -34.74 4.12
CA THR A 829 25.17 -35.34 4.82
C THR A 829 24.21 -34.26 5.32
N HIS A 830 24.76 -33.18 5.89
CA HIS A 830 23.98 -32.03 6.36
C HIS A 830 23.28 -31.29 5.22
N HIS A 831 23.96 -31.15 4.08
CA HIS A 831 23.40 -30.53 2.88
C HIS A 831 22.24 -31.38 2.32
N GLU A 832 22.44 -32.69 2.19
CA GLU A 832 21.41 -33.63 1.73
C GLU A 832 20.19 -33.64 2.67
N ALA A 833 20.41 -33.57 3.99
CA ALA A 833 19.32 -33.45 4.96
C ALA A 833 18.50 -32.17 4.74
N THR A 834 19.14 -31.04 4.46
CA THR A 834 18.44 -29.78 4.14
C THR A 834 17.62 -29.91 2.85
N GLU A 835 18.19 -30.47 1.78
CA GLU A 835 17.45 -30.69 0.52
C GLU A 835 16.22 -31.60 0.72
N LEU A 836 16.36 -32.64 1.53
CA LEU A 836 15.27 -33.56 1.85
C LEU A 836 14.18 -32.88 2.69
N LEU A 837 14.58 -32.09 3.69
CA LEU A 837 13.66 -31.31 4.53
C LEU A 837 12.86 -30.30 3.67
N ASP A 838 13.52 -29.59 2.77
CA ASP A 838 12.87 -28.65 1.83
C ASP A 838 11.87 -29.39 0.92
N LYS A 839 12.25 -30.57 0.41
CA LYS A 839 11.37 -31.39 -0.43
C LYS A 839 10.13 -31.89 0.32
N ILE A 840 10.27 -32.30 1.58
CA ILE A 840 9.15 -32.75 2.41
C ILE A 840 8.23 -31.56 2.77
N ALA A 841 8.80 -30.40 3.05
CA ALA A 841 8.07 -29.19 3.46
C ALA A 841 7.40 -28.42 2.30
N ALA A 842 7.80 -28.71 1.06
CA ALA A 842 7.29 -28.04 -0.14
C ALA A 842 5.75 -28.02 -0.21
N ASP A 843 5.22 -26.90 -0.70
CA ASP A 843 3.79 -26.65 -0.88
C ASP A 843 2.94 -26.97 0.37
N ASP A 844 3.42 -26.48 1.53
CA ASP A 844 2.78 -26.68 2.84
C ASP A 844 2.65 -28.17 3.20
N PHE A 845 3.78 -28.89 3.11
CA PHE A 845 3.86 -30.34 3.36
C PHE A 845 2.88 -31.17 2.51
N SER A 846 2.65 -30.76 1.26
CA SER A 846 1.70 -31.43 0.36
C SER A 846 1.97 -32.93 0.21
N LEU A 847 3.24 -33.34 0.25
CA LEU A 847 3.70 -34.72 0.17
C LEU A 847 3.06 -35.62 1.24
N LEU A 848 2.82 -35.12 2.44
CA LEU A 848 2.20 -35.91 3.52
C LEU A 848 0.76 -36.31 3.20
N ARG A 849 0.06 -35.57 2.34
CA ARG A 849 -1.31 -35.90 1.93
C ARG A 849 -1.38 -37.04 0.91
N SER A 850 -0.30 -37.30 0.18
CA SER A 850 -0.22 -38.37 -0.83
C SER A 850 0.64 -39.55 -0.39
N THR A 851 1.64 -39.30 0.45
CA THR A 851 2.71 -40.25 0.72
C THR A 851 3.26 -40.14 2.16
N PRO A 852 2.40 -40.23 3.20
CA PRO A 852 2.88 -40.26 4.58
C PRO A 852 3.72 -41.52 4.88
N PRO A 853 4.50 -41.56 5.97
CA PRO A 853 5.20 -42.76 6.41
C PRO A 853 4.26 -43.97 6.58
N LEU A 854 4.59 -45.08 5.92
CA LEU A 854 4.09 -46.43 6.19
C LEU A 854 4.94 -47.03 7.29
N PHE A 855 4.34 -47.32 8.44
CA PHE A 855 5.11 -47.64 9.64
C PHE A 855 4.91 -49.06 10.19
N TYR A 856 3.81 -49.73 9.80
CA TYR A 856 3.62 -51.19 9.92
C TYR A 856 2.42 -51.62 9.06
N HIS A 857 2.18 -52.92 9.00
CA HIS A 857 0.98 -53.52 8.44
C HIS A 857 0.48 -54.63 9.37
N ASN A 858 -0.76 -55.07 9.24
CA ASN A 858 -1.21 -56.26 9.94
C ASN A 858 -0.60 -57.54 9.30
N ASP A 859 -0.86 -58.71 9.88
CA ASP A 859 -0.42 -59.96 9.25
C ASP A 859 -1.07 -60.11 7.86
N LEU A 860 -0.27 -60.03 6.79
CA LEU A 860 -0.77 -60.05 5.41
C LEU A 860 -1.32 -61.41 4.96
N THR A 861 -1.18 -62.44 5.81
CA THR A 861 -1.81 -63.76 5.66
C THR A 861 -3.19 -63.87 6.31
N ALA A 862 -3.62 -62.84 7.06
CA ALA A 862 -4.97 -62.74 7.63
C ALA A 862 -6.05 -62.52 6.55
N SER A 863 -7.32 -62.61 6.94
CA SER A 863 -8.45 -62.48 6.00
C SER A 863 -8.62 -61.06 5.47
N VAL A 864 -8.21 -60.05 6.24
CA VAL A 864 -8.20 -58.63 5.86
C VAL A 864 -6.77 -58.11 5.88
N ARG A 865 -6.36 -57.42 4.82
CA ARG A 865 -5.06 -56.73 4.77
C ARG A 865 -5.22 -55.26 5.14
N ARG A 866 -4.30 -54.76 5.97
CA ARG A 866 -4.23 -53.36 6.39
C ARG A 866 -2.79 -52.88 6.40
N PHE A 867 -2.57 -51.72 5.81
CA PHE A 867 -1.31 -50.97 5.83
C PHE A 867 -1.55 -49.68 6.61
N TYR A 868 -0.66 -49.35 7.55
CA TYR A 868 -0.86 -48.26 8.51
C TYR A 868 0.07 -47.08 8.24
N TRP A 869 -0.53 -45.89 8.20
CA TRP A 869 0.11 -44.66 7.75
C TRP A 869 -0.15 -43.53 8.74
N SER A 870 0.78 -42.57 8.85
CA SER A 870 0.56 -41.39 9.70
C SER A 870 1.23 -40.15 9.16
N GLN A 871 0.43 -39.13 8.87
CA GLN A 871 0.92 -37.80 8.53
C GLN A 871 1.66 -37.15 9.70
N GLU A 872 1.14 -37.37 10.91
CA GLU A 872 1.70 -36.89 12.17
C GLU A 872 3.10 -37.42 12.39
N LEU A 873 3.34 -38.71 12.13
CA LEU A 873 4.68 -39.29 12.16
C LEU A 873 5.59 -38.62 11.15
N GLY A 874 5.08 -38.26 9.96
CA GLY A 874 5.84 -37.54 8.95
C GLY A 874 6.27 -36.15 9.41
N TYR A 875 5.37 -35.37 10.02
CA TYR A 875 5.71 -34.09 10.64
C TYR A 875 6.71 -34.26 11.79
N ALA A 876 6.53 -35.28 12.64
CA ALA A 876 7.42 -35.55 13.76
C ALA A 876 8.83 -35.93 13.30
N LEU A 877 8.96 -36.79 12.28
CA LEU A 877 10.24 -37.16 11.69
C LEU A 877 10.92 -35.97 11.03
N TRP A 878 10.17 -35.13 10.31
CA TRP A 878 10.70 -33.90 9.73
C TRP A 878 11.27 -32.98 10.81
N LEU A 879 10.49 -32.70 11.86
CA LEU A 879 10.93 -31.85 12.96
C LEU A 879 12.14 -32.45 13.70
N ARG A 880 12.16 -33.77 13.89
CA ARG A 880 13.25 -34.47 14.55
C ARG A 880 14.56 -34.40 13.75
N LEU A 881 14.49 -34.61 12.43
CA LEU A 881 15.64 -34.49 11.53
C LEU A 881 16.14 -33.04 11.46
N ASP A 882 15.25 -32.07 11.30
CA ASP A 882 15.60 -30.65 11.27
C ASP A 882 16.30 -30.19 12.56
N PHE A 883 15.76 -30.61 13.71
CA PHE A 883 16.38 -30.34 15.02
C PHE A 883 17.82 -30.88 15.10
N GLU A 884 18.03 -32.17 14.82
CA GLU A 884 19.36 -32.78 14.91
C GLU A 884 20.32 -32.17 13.88
N ASN A 885 19.84 -31.88 12.66
CA ASN A 885 20.62 -31.27 11.60
C ASN A 885 21.12 -29.87 12.02
N ARG A 886 20.23 -29.01 12.54
CA ARG A 886 20.59 -27.66 13.01
C ARG A 886 21.49 -27.70 14.26
N PHE A 887 21.11 -28.46 15.29
CA PHE A 887 21.82 -28.52 16.56
C PHE A 887 23.29 -28.93 16.39
N ARG A 888 23.56 -29.91 15.52
CA ARG A 888 24.92 -30.41 15.27
C ARG A 888 25.77 -29.47 14.42
N GLN A 889 25.17 -28.75 13.46
CA GLN A 889 25.87 -27.72 12.69
C GLN A 889 26.33 -26.56 13.60
N THR A 890 25.51 -26.13 14.56
CA THR A 890 25.91 -25.09 15.53
C THR A 890 27.07 -25.55 16.42
N LYS A 891 27.10 -26.83 16.82
CA LYS A 891 28.16 -27.41 17.64
C LYS A 891 29.47 -27.64 16.86
N ALA A 892 29.39 -27.94 15.57
CA ALA A 892 30.55 -28.05 14.68
C ALA A 892 31.20 -26.68 14.41
N GLY A 893 30.40 -25.61 14.30
CA GLY A 893 30.88 -24.23 14.15
C GLY A 893 31.68 -23.70 15.36
N CYS A 894 31.35 -24.10 16.60
CA CYS A 894 32.17 -23.75 17.79
C CYS A 894 33.46 -24.61 17.92
N ARG A 895 33.75 -25.57 17.01
CA ARG A 895 34.95 -26.45 17.06
C ARG A 895 36.05 -26.12 16.03
N SER A 896 35.83 -25.19 15.10
CA SER A 896 36.91 -24.73 14.21
C SER A 896 37.72 -23.61 14.86
N ASP A 897 39.03 -23.85 15.00
CA ASP A 897 40.02 -22.92 15.54
C ASP A 897 39.96 -21.51 14.93
N SER A 898 39.44 -20.57 15.70
CA SER A 898 40.04 -19.24 15.83
C SER A 898 39.67 -18.66 17.18
N LEU A 899 40.69 -18.24 17.93
CA LEU A 899 40.60 -17.60 19.24
C LEU A 899 39.48 -16.54 19.31
N GLN A 900 38.70 -16.63 20.40
CA GLN A 900 37.73 -15.66 20.92
C GLN A 900 36.47 -15.38 20.08
N GLN A 901 35.43 -16.18 20.31
CA GLN A 901 34.06 -15.62 20.40
C GLN A 901 33.21 -16.44 21.38
N ARG A 902 32.58 -15.75 22.32
CA ARG A 902 31.71 -16.29 23.38
C ARG A 902 30.50 -16.99 22.73
N CYS A 903 30.45 -18.33 22.73
CA CYS A 903 29.20 -19.06 22.48
C CYS A 903 28.31 -18.84 23.73
N GLY A 904 27.16 -18.17 23.55
CA GLY A 904 26.31 -17.68 24.64
C GLY A 904 25.56 -18.80 25.37
N GLU A 905 25.62 -18.78 26.70
CA GLU A 905 24.68 -19.50 27.57
C GLU A 905 23.32 -18.78 27.52
N LYS A 906 22.28 -19.51 27.11
CA LYS A 906 20.90 -19.30 27.54
C LYS A 906 20.31 -20.64 27.93
#